data_AF-A0A0N0K2V5-F1
#
_entry.id   AF-A0A0N0K2V5-F1
#
_cell.length_a   1.000
_cell.length_b   1.000
_cell.length_c   1.000
_cell.angle_alpha   90.00
_cell.angle_beta   90.00
_cell.angle_gamma   90.00
#
_symmetry.space_group_name_H-M   'P 1'
#
loop_
_entity.id
_entity.type
_entity.pdbx_description
1 polymer ?
#
loop_
_entity_poly.entity_id
_entity_poly.type
_entity_poly.pdbx_seq_one_letter_code
_entity_poly.pdbx_strand_id
1 'polypeptide(L)'
;MVAIFTGRTLGLETGSAAVLGDRGLTGFIGNPLLGRAGEGVQVNAYTGDLVLQRQDEFLVGKGLDAAFVQTYNSLSQGSGVPIDENGDRWRQNYDRRIYGGVFATNATPTTGSQVFRVGGDGAEVAYSWNGSKFVASDGAGAYDTLEHVSSTWVWTDGDTQVKEVYYDNTVTPAALAGKLASQSDADGNTILLTYETNGNRLLSIQTAGYLTDAGGANVLDGSGNPIPLGTITLSYNSGTNDIAKIVTKYVNLGVAGTPQQTQVSTWYDYDTSTAQHRLTAIKTDLTPGDLSIVDGATYNINYTYDTSGRITGIIQTDGSSLAISYDASGRVYQLTQAVASGVSRTTTLTYAQSDANGTYTKVTDAAGLDTKLYYATTGNNIGNLSRVTMPQAVTGAAAQTVQFFYDANGNVTQYIDAQGRSTSWTAYDANGNWLTRVSQGVSSGTTTTTRTYGANNELKTETSKASDDATVYGVSTTHTTRYVYDAEWHLRYTIGALGEVKEFQYTAAGQLATEVGYPEHTYDLTGLAGTDAPTEAQMNAWRNALTDRSSTEISAYTYDQRGNLLTSIDYGAASTAGAASTGNGTTQYTYVYDQEGRLISKVAGDPAAPVPQAAATYVYDGLGRAISSTGADGGVTTVSFQDKSSTTVVKLASGLVQTSVYNLAGELVAQVDSQGNLEPDLANASQYWLSNVTRTAATAIAGNPAYLYTTTASGTSGSTGGVLQAVDPNEMFVFEITLKAGGGTTGNTNARLGIYGATSAWGANADSTATIVSGPGTLTQSSGSLFDITNLSATTETRVRIVRRFAVADTARPQLYAGNSGTGAVAGDTIIASAPSVELSPGHLYDKLGRLRVVFDHSGNASYALYDGASRKTGAIAADGSLVEYKYDTGNHVVATVKYATRVTAANLTALLDPNTALGIADIRPADTASDEWNWNVYDT
;
A
#
# COMPACT_ATOMS: atom_id res chain seq x y z
N MET A 1 12.06 0.94 8.05
CA MET A 1 12.09 -0.19 9.01
C MET A 1 10.87 -1.05 8.78
N VAL A 2 11.02 -2.37 8.85
CA VAL A 2 9.92 -3.35 8.81
C VAL A 2 8.92 -3.08 9.93
N ALA A 3 7.64 -3.37 9.70
CA ALA A 3 6.59 -3.18 10.71
C ALA A 3 6.71 -4.18 11.86
N ILE A 4 6.46 -3.71 13.08
CA ILE A 4 6.48 -4.51 14.30
C ILE A 4 5.16 -4.32 15.02
N PHE A 5 4.48 -5.43 15.32
CA PHE A 5 3.24 -5.46 16.09
C PHE A 5 3.40 -6.40 17.29
N THR A 6 2.35 -6.56 18.08
CA THR A 6 2.33 -7.51 19.20
C THR A 6 1.06 -8.32 19.17
N GLY A 7 1.11 -9.60 19.53
CA GLY A 7 -0.06 -10.47 19.55
C GLY A 7 0.31 -11.80 20.17
N ARG A 8 -0.67 -12.52 20.72
CA ARG A 8 -0.40 -13.78 21.42
C ARG A 8 -0.35 -14.99 20.48
N THR A 9 -1.02 -14.88 19.34
CA THR A 9 -1.12 -15.95 18.35
C THR A 9 -0.29 -15.59 17.12
N LEU A 10 -0.34 -16.49 16.13
CA LEU A 10 0.12 -16.21 14.77
C LEU A 10 -0.84 -15.19 14.13
N GLY A 11 -0.49 -14.64 12.97
CA GLY A 11 -1.35 -13.70 12.24
C GLY A 11 -1.52 -12.32 12.89
N LEU A 12 -2.38 -11.51 12.27
CA LEU A 12 -2.67 -10.11 12.55
C LEU A 12 -4.06 -9.88 13.16
N GLU A 13 -5.05 -10.75 12.89
CA GLU A 13 -6.47 -10.61 13.30
C GLU A 13 -6.63 -10.43 14.83
N THR A 14 -5.76 -11.00 15.64
CA THR A 14 -5.77 -10.88 17.12
C THR A 14 -4.65 -9.98 17.67
N GLY A 15 -3.92 -9.31 16.79
CA GLY A 15 -2.79 -8.47 17.16
C GLY A 15 -3.24 -7.12 17.74
N SER A 16 -2.28 -6.42 18.34
CA SER A 16 -2.43 -5.03 18.81
C SER A 16 -2.87 -4.09 17.69
N ALA A 17 -2.57 -4.40 16.43
CA ALA A 17 -3.06 -3.66 15.28
C ALA A 17 -4.59 -3.72 15.15
N ALA A 18 -5.20 -4.90 15.30
CA ALA A 18 -6.64 -5.06 15.28
C ALA A 18 -7.28 -4.40 16.51
N VAL A 19 -6.76 -4.69 17.71
CA VAL A 19 -7.38 -4.21 18.96
C VAL A 19 -7.12 -2.72 19.23
N LEU A 20 -6.00 -2.13 18.83
CA LEU A 20 -5.65 -0.73 19.17
C LEU A 20 -5.77 0.24 17.99
N GLY A 21 -5.90 -0.25 16.75
CA GLY A 21 -5.72 0.50 15.50
C GLY A 21 -6.48 1.83 15.40
N ASP A 22 -7.80 1.82 15.60
CA ASP A 22 -8.62 3.04 15.49
C ASP A 22 -8.50 3.99 16.71
N ARG A 23 -7.65 3.66 17.69
CA ARG A 23 -7.57 4.33 18.99
C ARG A 23 -6.36 5.27 19.10
N GLY A 24 -5.92 5.83 17.96
CA GLY A 24 -4.89 6.89 17.92
C GLY A 24 -3.44 6.43 17.78
N LEU A 25 -3.22 5.16 17.44
CA LEU A 25 -1.91 4.63 17.09
C LEU A 25 -2.05 3.66 15.92
N THR A 26 -1.20 3.78 14.91
CA THR A 26 -0.93 2.65 14.02
C THR A 26 -0.43 1.54 14.92
N GLY A 27 -1.14 0.42 15.07
CA GLY A 27 -0.71 -0.70 15.92
C GLY A 27 0.56 -1.43 15.43
N PHE A 28 1.36 -0.73 14.64
CA PHE A 28 2.65 -1.07 14.10
C PHE A 28 3.67 0.04 14.42
N ILE A 29 4.90 -0.36 14.73
CA ILE A 29 6.08 0.50 14.61
C ILE A 29 6.75 0.18 13.27
N GLY A 30 6.95 1.16 12.40
CA GLY A 30 7.59 0.98 11.09
C GLY A 30 6.61 0.88 9.92
N ASN A 31 7.09 0.51 8.74
CA ASN A 31 6.30 0.36 7.51
C ASN A 31 6.31 -1.12 7.10
N PRO A 32 5.14 -1.76 6.90
CA PRO A 32 5.08 -3.16 6.51
C PRO A 32 5.53 -3.39 5.06
N LEU A 33 5.43 -2.41 4.17
CA LEU A 33 5.66 -2.65 2.75
C LEU A 33 7.14 -2.75 2.39
N LEU A 34 7.51 -3.84 1.71
CA LEU A 34 8.81 -4.03 1.08
C LEU A 34 8.68 -3.93 -0.45
N GLY A 35 9.55 -3.12 -1.06
CA GLY A 35 9.61 -2.96 -2.51
C GLY A 35 8.33 -2.40 -3.12
N ARG A 36 8.06 -2.75 -4.38
CA ARG A 36 6.94 -2.21 -5.18
C ARG A 36 5.80 -3.20 -5.45
N ALA A 37 5.93 -4.46 -5.03
CA ALA A 37 4.89 -5.49 -5.25
C ALA A 37 3.83 -5.59 -4.14
N GLY A 38 3.92 -4.74 -3.10
CA GLY A 38 2.96 -4.77 -1.99
C GLY A 38 3.18 -5.91 -0.99
N GLU A 39 4.40 -6.47 -0.93
CA GLU A 39 4.76 -7.50 0.07
C GLU A 39 4.76 -6.87 1.47
N GLY A 40 3.80 -7.28 2.31
CA GLY A 40 3.74 -6.91 3.71
C GLY A 40 4.69 -7.78 4.52
N VAL A 41 5.63 -7.16 5.24
CA VAL A 41 6.56 -7.82 6.16
C VAL A 41 6.31 -7.27 7.56
N GLN A 42 5.96 -8.16 8.49
CA GLN A 42 5.68 -7.81 9.88
C GLN A 42 6.40 -8.78 10.82
N VAL A 43 6.79 -8.30 12.00
CA VAL A 43 7.29 -9.15 13.09
C VAL A 43 6.42 -8.95 14.32
N ASN A 44 5.92 -10.06 14.88
CA ASN A 44 5.27 -10.05 16.17
C ASN A 44 6.34 -9.97 17.27
N ALA A 45 6.45 -8.83 17.95
CA ALA A 45 7.45 -8.61 18.98
C ALA A 45 7.21 -9.42 20.26
N TYR A 46 6.03 -10.00 20.47
CA TYR A 46 5.76 -10.87 21.62
C TYR A 46 6.23 -12.31 21.35
N THR A 47 5.80 -12.91 20.23
CA THR A 47 6.13 -14.31 19.88
C THR A 47 7.46 -14.44 19.16
N GLY A 48 7.86 -13.40 18.41
CA GLY A 48 8.98 -13.41 17.48
C GLY A 48 8.68 -13.99 16.11
N ASP A 49 7.40 -14.16 15.79
CA ASP A 49 6.94 -14.65 14.49
C ASP A 49 7.17 -13.62 13.38
N LEU A 50 7.75 -14.06 12.27
CA LEU A 50 7.70 -13.37 10.99
C LEU A 50 6.36 -13.67 10.32
N VAL A 51 5.58 -12.61 10.08
CA VAL A 51 4.37 -12.65 9.27
C VAL A 51 4.67 -11.97 7.95
N LEU A 52 4.50 -12.67 6.82
CA LEU A 52 4.47 -12.05 5.50
C LEU A 52 3.06 -12.13 4.96
N GLN A 53 2.58 -11.08 4.31
CA GLN A 53 1.24 -11.09 3.73
C GLN A 53 1.22 -10.36 2.39
N ARG A 54 0.58 -10.97 1.40
CA ARG A 54 0.38 -10.37 0.08
C ARG A 54 -0.97 -10.76 -0.50
N GLN A 55 -1.65 -9.78 -1.09
CA GLN A 55 -2.80 -10.02 -1.96
C GLN A 55 -2.31 -10.33 -3.38
N ASP A 56 -2.53 -11.56 -3.81
CA ASP A 56 -2.06 -12.05 -5.12
C ASP A 56 -3.14 -11.96 -6.20
N GLU A 57 -4.41 -11.84 -5.81
CA GLU A 57 -5.54 -11.64 -6.72
C GLU A 57 -6.71 -10.93 -6.03
N PHE A 58 -7.49 -10.18 -6.79
CA PHE A 58 -8.72 -9.53 -6.33
C PHE A 58 -9.80 -9.58 -7.40
N LEU A 59 -11.04 -9.83 -6.97
CA LEU A 59 -12.18 -9.93 -7.86
C LEU A 59 -13.40 -9.31 -7.18
N VAL A 60 -13.94 -8.26 -7.80
CA VAL A 60 -15.14 -7.61 -7.30
C VAL A 60 -16.34 -8.55 -7.37
N GLY A 61 -17.11 -8.56 -6.30
CA GLY A 61 -18.35 -9.33 -6.18
C GLY A 61 -19.55 -8.43 -5.87
N LYS A 62 -20.75 -8.95 -6.14
CA LYS A 62 -21.98 -8.33 -5.65
C LYS A 62 -22.05 -8.64 -4.15
N GLY A 63 -21.92 -7.64 -3.29
CA GLY A 63 -21.82 -7.85 -1.84
C GLY A 63 -20.36 -7.99 -1.40
N LEU A 64 -19.96 -9.20 -1.02
CA LEU A 64 -18.57 -9.49 -0.65
C LEU A 64 -17.66 -9.63 -1.88
N ASP A 65 -16.49 -9.00 -1.82
CA ASP A 65 -15.42 -9.16 -2.80
C ASP A 65 -14.56 -10.39 -2.51
N ALA A 66 -14.06 -11.05 -3.56
CA ALA A 66 -13.16 -12.19 -3.44
C ALA A 66 -11.70 -11.74 -3.58
N ALA A 67 -10.95 -11.80 -2.48
CA ALA A 67 -9.51 -11.53 -2.47
C ALA A 67 -8.74 -12.82 -2.17
N PHE A 68 -7.71 -13.13 -2.94
CA PHE A 68 -6.79 -14.21 -2.61
C PHE A 68 -5.53 -13.63 -1.97
N VAL A 69 -5.32 -13.96 -0.70
CA VAL A 69 -4.20 -13.47 0.09
C VAL A 69 -3.44 -14.67 0.63
N GLN A 70 -2.11 -14.64 0.50
CA GLN A 70 -1.23 -15.61 1.14
C GLN A 70 -0.56 -14.98 2.36
N THR A 71 -0.51 -15.74 3.44
CA THR A 71 0.12 -15.34 4.69
C THR A 71 1.14 -16.38 5.13
N TYR A 72 2.39 -15.97 5.23
CA TYR A 72 3.47 -16.77 5.79
C TYR A 72 3.55 -16.56 7.30
N ASN A 73 3.72 -17.63 8.08
CA ASN A 73 4.05 -17.54 9.51
C ASN A 73 5.27 -18.43 9.85
N SER A 74 6.37 -17.83 10.32
CA SER A 74 7.59 -18.57 10.67
C SER A 74 7.46 -19.54 11.86
N LEU A 75 6.41 -19.40 12.68
CA LEU A 75 6.16 -20.25 13.85
C LEU A 75 4.95 -21.18 13.69
N SER A 76 4.36 -21.31 12.49
CA SER A 76 3.17 -22.14 12.26
C SER A 76 3.40 -23.64 12.50
N GLN A 77 4.57 -24.16 12.12
CA GLN A 77 4.91 -25.57 12.33
C GLN A 77 5.14 -25.89 13.82
N GLY A 78 4.40 -26.89 14.33
CA GLY A 78 4.53 -27.34 15.73
C GLY A 78 3.68 -26.55 16.73
N SER A 79 2.86 -25.60 16.28
CA SER A 79 1.95 -24.80 17.11
C SER A 79 0.75 -25.58 17.66
N GLY A 80 0.42 -26.75 17.09
CA GLY A 80 -0.81 -27.49 17.40
C GLY A 80 -2.06 -26.96 16.68
N VAL A 81 -1.93 -25.85 15.95
CA VAL A 81 -2.95 -25.28 15.06
C VAL A 81 -2.99 -26.09 13.75
N PRO A 82 -4.16 -26.27 13.11
CA PRO A 82 -4.25 -26.92 11.80
C PRO A 82 -3.28 -26.31 10.78
N ILE A 83 -2.40 -27.17 10.27
CA ILE A 83 -1.44 -26.82 9.21
C ILE A 83 -2.16 -26.50 7.89
N ASP A 84 -1.50 -25.70 7.07
CA ASP A 84 -1.83 -25.39 5.68
C ASP A 84 -1.87 -26.66 4.79
N GLU A 85 -2.13 -26.48 3.50
CA GLU A 85 -2.36 -27.57 2.53
C GLU A 85 -1.13 -28.41 2.19
N ASN A 86 0.09 -27.88 2.35
CA ASN A 86 1.34 -28.50 1.90
C ASN A 86 2.47 -28.46 2.96
N GLY A 87 2.25 -27.86 4.12
CA GLY A 87 3.20 -27.79 5.23
C GLY A 87 4.32 -26.76 5.04
N ASP A 88 4.23 -25.86 4.05
CA ASP A 88 5.32 -24.93 3.69
C ASP A 88 5.32 -23.61 4.47
N ARG A 89 4.34 -23.45 5.39
CA ARG A 89 4.09 -22.29 6.27
C ARG A 89 3.38 -21.13 5.58
N TRP A 90 3.02 -21.25 4.31
CA TRP A 90 2.14 -20.32 3.61
C TRP A 90 0.70 -20.79 3.74
N ARG A 91 -0.15 -19.91 4.25
CA ARG A 91 -1.59 -20.14 4.40
C ARG A 91 -2.36 -19.22 3.48
N GLN A 92 -3.35 -19.76 2.80
CA GLN A 92 -4.31 -18.98 2.03
C GLN A 92 -5.39 -18.40 2.95
N ASN A 93 -5.87 -17.19 2.69
CA ASN A 93 -6.90 -16.54 3.52
C ASN A 93 -8.23 -17.31 3.60
N TYR A 94 -8.48 -18.20 2.64
CA TYR A 94 -9.64 -19.09 2.60
C TYR A 94 -9.40 -20.46 3.26
N ASP A 95 -8.17 -20.78 3.70
CA ASP A 95 -7.89 -21.96 4.53
C ASP A 95 -8.28 -21.72 6.00
N ARG A 96 -9.38 -21.00 6.23
CA ARG A 96 -9.99 -20.80 7.55
C ARG A 96 -10.55 -22.13 8.03
N ARG A 97 -10.35 -22.46 9.31
CA ARG A 97 -10.85 -23.73 9.86
C ARG A 97 -11.42 -23.62 11.26
N ILE A 98 -12.42 -24.46 11.54
CA ILE A 98 -12.93 -24.74 12.88
C ILE A 98 -12.36 -26.07 13.38
N TYR A 99 -11.96 -26.13 14.64
CA TYR A 99 -11.47 -27.36 15.29
C TYR A 99 -11.66 -27.33 16.82
N GLY A 100 -11.26 -28.41 17.48
CA GLY A 100 -11.34 -28.58 18.94
C GLY A 100 -12.16 -29.80 19.35
N GLY A 101 -12.17 -30.12 20.64
CA GLY A 101 -12.80 -31.35 21.16
C GLY A 101 -14.32 -31.41 20.95
N VAL A 102 -15.02 -30.29 21.13
CA VAL A 102 -16.46 -30.20 20.88
C VAL A 102 -16.76 -30.40 19.39
N PHE A 103 -16.03 -29.70 18.52
CA PHE A 103 -16.13 -29.87 17.07
C PHE A 103 -15.83 -31.32 16.66
N ALA A 104 -14.76 -31.92 17.15
CA ALA A 104 -14.31 -33.26 16.74
C ALA A 104 -15.28 -34.39 17.11
N THR A 105 -16.19 -34.16 18.06
CA THR A 105 -17.14 -35.16 18.55
C THR A 105 -18.61 -34.77 18.35
N ASN A 106 -18.88 -33.55 17.85
CA ASN A 106 -20.21 -32.92 17.89
C ASN A 106 -20.85 -33.03 19.29
N ALA A 107 -20.04 -32.91 20.34
CA ALA A 107 -20.51 -33.03 21.71
C ALA A 107 -21.48 -31.88 22.05
N THR A 108 -22.46 -32.17 22.90
CA THR A 108 -23.30 -31.11 23.48
C THR A 108 -22.43 -30.21 24.36
N PRO A 109 -22.39 -28.89 24.11
CA PRO A 109 -21.54 -27.97 24.85
C PRO A 109 -22.02 -27.78 26.30
N THR A 110 -21.08 -27.54 27.20
CA THR A 110 -21.29 -27.27 28.62
C THR A 110 -20.46 -26.06 29.06
N THR A 111 -20.73 -25.48 30.24
CA THR A 111 -19.91 -24.38 30.77
C THR A 111 -18.42 -24.73 30.77
N GLY A 112 -17.60 -23.86 30.17
CA GLY A 112 -16.16 -24.09 30.00
C GLY A 112 -15.77 -24.84 28.71
N SER A 113 -16.75 -25.27 27.90
CA SER A 113 -16.48 -25.81 26.57
C SER A 113 -15.95 -24.74 25.63
N GLN A 114 -15.03 -25.13 24.75
CA GLN A 114 -14.43 -24.26 23.74
C GLN A 114 -14.38 -24.91 22.36
N VAL A 115 -14.44 -24.05 21.34
CA VAL A 115 -14.16 -24.37 19.94
C VAL A 115 -13.19 -23.30 19.42
N PHE A 116 -12.28 -23.70 18.54
CA PHE A 116 -11.25 -22.82 18.02
C PHE A 116 -11.51 -22.54 16.55
N ARG A 117 -11.32 -21.28 16.15
CA ARG A 117 -11.28 -20.85 14.75
C ARG A 117 -9.87 -20.39 14.44
N VAL A 118 -9.28 -20.91 13.36
CA VAL A 118 -8.07 -20.35 12.77
C VAL A 118 -8.45 -19.50 11.57
N GLY A 119 -8.04 -18.23 11.61
CA GLY A 119 -8.23 -17.21 10.59
C GLY A 119 -7.40 -17.44 9.34
N GLY A 120 -7.62 -16.60 8.33
CA GLY A 120 -6.94 -16.71 7.04
C GLY A 120 -5.45 -16.36 7.09
N ASP A 121 -5.07 -15.59 8.10
CA ASP A 121 -3.70 -15.18 8.41
C ASP A 121 -3.01 -16.11 9.42
N GLY A 122 -3.68 -17.17 9.86
CA GLY A 122 -3.20 -18.12 10.86
C GLY A 122 -3.48 -17.73 12.31
N ALA A 123 -4.14 -16.59 12.57
CA ALA A 123 -4.55 -16.23 13.93
C ALA A 123 -5.55 -17.23 14.49
N GLU A 124 -5.34 -17.64 15.74
CA GLU A 124 -6.21 -18.58 16.42
C GLU A 124 -7.08 -17.82 17.42
N VAL A 125 -8.39 -18.05 17.37
CA VAL A 125 -9.35 -17.44 18.29
C VAL A 125 -10.13 -18.55 19.00
N ALA A 126 -10.18 -18.46 20.32
CA ALA A 126 -10.93 -19.38 21.16
C ALA A 126 -12.34 -18.84 21.43
N TYR A 127 -13.36 -19.61 21.02
CA TYR A 127 -14.75 -19.29 21.28
C TYR A 127 -15.23 -20.12 22.47
N SER A 128 -15.72 -19.45 23.51
CA SER A 128 -16.13 -20.09 24.76
C SER A 128 -17.65 -20.16 24.87
N TRP A 129 -18.17 -21.30 25.34
CA TRP A 129 -19.61 -21.49 25.50
C TRP A 129 -20.19 -20.60 26.59
N ASN A 130 -21.14 -19.74 26.24
CA ASN A 130 -21.80 -18.82 27.18
C ASN A 130 -23.14 -19.33 27.74
N GLY A 131 -23.56 -20.56 27.39
CA GLY A 131 -24.87 -21.11 27.72
C GLY A 131 -25.87 -21.16 26.55
N SER A 132 -25.59 -20.42 25.47
CA SER A 132 -26.44 -20.34 24.26
C SER A 132 -25.66 -20.53 22.96
N LYS A 133 -24.50 -19.88 22.84
CA LYS A 133 -23.60 -19.93 21.69
C LYS A 133 -22.14 -19.85 22.15
N PHE A 134 -21.22 -20.15 21.24
CA PHE A 134 -19.82 -19.89 21.49
C PHE A 134 -19.50 -18.43 21.12
N VAL A 135 -18.76 -17.74 21.99
CA VAL A 135 -18.46 -16.30 21.86
C VAL A 135 -16.97 -16.09 22.04
N ALA A 136 -16.37 -15.23 21.21
CA ALA A 136 -15.00 -14.78 21.35
C ALA A 136 -14.99 -13.30 21.78
N SER A 137 -14.22 -12.98 22.81
CA SER A 137 -13.98 -11.59 23.25
C SER A 137 -12.65 -11.02 22.76
N ASP A 138 -11.85 -11.83 22.07
CA ASP A 138 -10.63 -11.38 21.41
C ASP A 138 -11.01 -10.62 20.12
N GLY A 139 -10.39 -9.47 19.90
CA GLY A 139 -10.63 -8.65 18.70
C GLY A 139 -11.04 -7.21 19.04
N ALA A 140 -11.42 -6.46 18.01
CA ALA A 140 -12.05 -5.16 18.16
C ALA A 140 -13.55 -5.26 17.90
N GLY A 141 -14.30 -4.25 18.34
CA GLY A 141 -15.73 -4.18 18.09
C GLY A 141 -16.55 -5.14 18.94
N ALA A 142 -17.72 -5.50 18.43
CA ALA A 142 -18.62 -6.46 19.02
C ALA A 142 -18.05 -7.88 18.93
N TYR A 143 -18.40 -8.71 19.90
CA TYR A 143 -17.95 -10.08 20.01
C TYR A 143 -18.51 -10.96 18.89
N ASP A 144 -17.60 -11.66 18.24
CA ASP A 144 -17.92 -12.68 17.25
C ASP A 144 -18.53 -13.92 17.90
N THR A 145 -19.36 -14.60 17.12
CA THR A 145 -20.08 -15.79 17.62
C THR A 145 -19.97 -16.97 16.69
N LEU A 146 -20.04 -18.17 17.26
CA LEU A 146 -19.95 -19.43 16.53
C LEU A 146 -21.04 -20.40 17.05
N GLU A 147 -21.79 -20.98 16.12
CA GLU A 147 -22.93 -21.83 16.42
C GLU A 147 -22.92 -23.09 15.54
N HIS A 148 -23.31 -24.23 16.10
CA HIS A 148 -23.55 -25.44 15.31
C HIS A 148 -25.01 -25.47 14.87
N VAL A 149 -25.25 -25.25 13.58
CA VAL A 149 -26.59 -25.17 12.99
C VAL A 149 -26.77 -26.32 12.01
N SER A 150 -27.68 -27.23 12.35
CA SER A 150 -27.95 -28.46 11.58
C SER A 150 -26.68 -29.33 11.41
N SER A 151 -26.07 -29.33 10.22
CA SER A 151 -24.87 -30.10 9.86
C SER A 151 -23.72 -29.20 9.43
N THR A 152 -23.69 -27.97 9.94
CA THR A 152 -22.68 -26.95 9.65
C THR A 152 -22.38 -26.13 10.89
N TRP A 153 -21.20 -25.51 10.91
CA TRP A 153 -20.88 -24.47 11.89
C TRP A 153 -21.00 -23.11 11.23
N VAL A 154 -21.66 -22.17 11.90
CA VAL A 154 -21.87 -20.80 11.41
C VAL A 154 -21.13 -19.85 12.34
N TRP A 155 -20.12 -19.20 11.81
CA TRP A 155 -19.49 -18.04 12.45
C TRP A 155 -20.21 -16.77 11.99
N THR A 156 -20.40 -15.83 12.91
CA THR A 156 -21.01 -14.52 12.62
C THR A 156 -20.11 -13.44 13.21
N ASP A 157 -19.65 -12.54 12.34
CA ASP A 157 -18.93 -11.33 12.69
C ASP A 157 -19.84 -10.43 13.55
N GLY A 158 -19.34 -10.00 14.70
CA GLY A 158 -20.13 -9.20 15.65
C GLY A 158 -20.57 -7.85 15.08
N ASP A 159 -19.73 -7.23 14.25
CA ASP A 159 -19.91 -5.86 13.76
C ASP A 159 -20.67 -5.81 12.44
N THR A 160 -20.19 -6.55 11.44
CA THR A 160 -20.66 -6.50 10.06
C THR A 160 -21.79 -7.50 9.78
N GLN A 161 -22.02 -8.44 10.69
CA GLN A 161 -22.94 -9.57 10.52
C GLN A 161 -22.59 -10.48 9.32
N VAL A 162 -21.37 -10.37 8.78
CA VAL A 162 -20.84 -11.32 7.80
C VAL A 162 -20.83 -12.70 8.43
N LYS A 163 -21.30 -13.68 7.67
CA LYS A 163 -21.37 -15.08 8.10
C LYS A 163 -20.39 -15.93 7.34
N GLU A 164 -19.79 -16.86 8.06
CA GLU A 164 -18.99 -17.92 7.47
C GLU A 164 -19.60 -19.27 7.84
N VAL A 165 -19.77 -20.13 6.83
CA VAL A 165 -20.32 -21.47 7.01
C VAL A 165 -19.20 -22.48 6.83
N TYR A 166 -19.03 -23.36 7.80
CA TYR A 166 -18.03 -24.41 7.81
C TYR A 166 -18.68 -25.79 7.78
N TYR A 167 -18.04 -26.74 7.12
CA TYR A 167 -18.44 -28.13 7.16
C TYR A 167 -18.27 -28.69 8.57
N ASP A 168 -19.26 -29.45 9.05
CA ASP A 168 -19.15 -30.15 10.33
C ASP A 168 -18.23 -31.38 10.24
N ASN A 169 -18.10 -32.13 11.33
CA ASN A 169 -17.27 -33.33 11.36
C ASN A 169 -17.89 -34.56 10.68
N THR A 170 -19.15 -34.48 10.21
CA THR A 170 -19.89 -35.58 9.57
C THR A 170 -19.87 -35.50 8.05
N VAL A 171 -19.35 -34.39 7.50
CA VAL A 171 -19.20 -34.16 6.06
C VAL A 171 -18.43 -35.30 5.37
N THR A 172 -18.84 -35.63 4.15
CA THR A 172 -18.12 -36.56 3.27
C THR A 172 -17.63 -35.82 2.02
N PRO A 173 -16.33 -35.90 1.67
CA PRO A 173 -15.26 -36.63 2.36
C PRO A 173 -14.83 -35.96 3.68
N ALA A 174 -14.32 -36.77 4.62
CA ALA A 174 -13.90 -36.30 5.95
C ALA A 174 -12.80 -35.22 5.92
N ALA A 175 -12.06 -35.09 4.81
CA ALA A 175 -11.06 -34.03 4.63
C ALA A 175 -11.66 -32.61 4.54
N LEU A 176 -12.98 -32.49 4.31
CA LEU A 176 -13.69 -31.21 4.36
C LEU A 176 -13.99 -30.74 5.79
N ALA A 177 -13.93 -31.63 6.78
CA ALA A 177 -14.35 -31.33 8.14
C ALA A 177 -13.65 -30.06 8.67
N GLY A 178 -14.46 -29.07 9.07
CA GLY A 178 -13.99 -27.82 9.64
C GLY A 178 -13.53 -26.79 8.62
N LYS A 179 -13.50 -27.10 7.31
CA LYS A 179 -13.12 -26.14 6.25
C LYS A 179 -14.27 -25.19 5.93
N LEU A 180 -13.92 -23.98 5.49
CA LEU A 180 -14.85 -22.94 5.07
C LEU A 180 -15.59 -23.36 3.79
N ALA A 181 -16.91 -23.40 3.81
CA ALA A 181 -17.76 -23.72 2.66
C ALA A 181 -18.21 -22.46 1.91
N SER A 182 -18.59 -21.41 2.65
CA SER A 182 -19.05 -20.14 2.06
C SER A 182 -18.93 -18.98 3.03
N GLN A 183 -18.91 -17.77 2.49
CA GLN A 183 -19.12 -16.53 3.23
C GLN A 183 -20.36 -15.82 2.68
N SER A 184 -21.06 -15.03 3.50
CA SER A 184 -22.15 -14.19 3.04
C SER A 184 -22.23 -12.88 3.81
N ASP A 185 -22.62 -11.80 3.12
CA ASP A 185 -23.01 -10.55 3.78
C ASP A 185 -24.40 -10.68 4.44
N ALA A 186 -24.89 -9.58 5.03
CA ALA A 186 -26.19 -9.51 5.69
C ALA A 186 -27.36 -9.72 4.71
N ASP A 187 -27.19 -9.34 3.44
CA ASP A 187 -28.16 -9.54 2.35
C ASP A 187 -28.18 -10.96 1.79
N GLY A 188 -27.23 -11.80 2.19
CA GLY A 188 -27.09 -13.16 1.70
C GLY A 188 -26.42 -13.27 0.33
N ASN A 189 -25.73 -12.22 -0.14
CA ASN A 189 -24.82 -12.36 -1.27
C ASN A 189 -23.62 -13.21 -0.84
N THR A 190 -23.34 -14.27 -1.58
CA THR A 190 -22.40 -15.31 -1.15
C THR A 190 -21.08 -15.32 -1.91
N ILE A 191 -19.99 -15.59 -1.19
CA ILE A 191 -18.78 -16.17 -1.75
C ILE A 191 -18.84 -17.68 -1.52
N LEU A 192 -18.75 -18.47 -2.59
CA LEU A 192 -18.79 -19.93 -2.52
C LEU A 192 -17.40 -20.53 -2.77
N LEU A 193 -16.98 -21.43 -1.89
CA LEU A 193 -15.73 -22.18 -2.01
C LEU A 193 -16.04 -23.59 -2.52
N THR A 194 -15.29 -24.03 -3.54
CA THR A 194 -15.39 -25.40 -4.06
C THR A 194 -14.06 -26.11 -3.90
N TYR A 195 -14.10 -27.31 -3.32
CA TYR A 195 -12.93 -28.17 -3.11
C TYR A 195 -12.91 -29.33 -4.11
N GLU A 196 -11.75 -29.96 -4.24
CA GLU A 196 -11.64 -31.24 -4.96
C GLU A 196 -12.53 -32.32 -4.37
N THR A 197 -12.86 -33.34 -5.16
CA THR A 197 -13.73 -34.45 -4.74
C THR A 197 -13.22 -35.19 -3.50
N ASN A 198 -11.91 -35.20 -3.26
CA ASN A 198 -11.30 -35.80 -2.06
C ASN A 198 -11.30 -34.85 -0.84
N GLY A 199 -11.68 -33.58 -1.01
CA GLY A 199 -11.75 -32.55 0.02
C GLY A 199 -10.42 -31.91 0.40
N ASN A 200 -9.31 -32.28 -0.25
CA ASN A 200 -7.97 -31.86 0.19
C ASN A 200 -7.63 -30.42 -0.22
N ARG A 201 -7.94 -30.03 -1.46
CA ARG A 201 -7.51 -28.75 -2.06
C ARG A 201 -8.69 -27.87 -2.42
N LEU A 202 -8.56 -26.56 -2.19
CA LEU A 202 -9.50 -25.55 -2.69
C LEU A 202 -9.29 -25.39 -4.20
N LEU A 203 -10.36 -25.49 -4.99
CA LEU A 203 -10.31 -25.32 -6.44
C LEU A 203 -10.72 -23.94 -6.88
N SER A 204 -11.81 -23.40 -6.31
CA SER A 204 -12.34 -22.12 -6.75
C SER A 204 -13.04 -21.34 -5.65
N ILE A 205 -13.01 -20.02 -5.81
CA ILE A 205 -13.73 -19.02 -5.02
C ILE A 205 -14.63 -18.26 -6.00
N GLN A 206 -15.94 -18.37 -5.83
CA GLN A 206 -16.93 -17.78 -6.72
C GLN A 206 -17.66 -16.63 -6.02
N THR A 207 -17.72 -15.45 -6.65
CA THR A 207 -18.50 -14.31 -6.14
C THR A 207 -20.00 -14.51 -6.39
N ALA A 208 -20.82 -13.70 -5.72
CA ALA A 208 -22.27 -13.85 -5.78
C ALA A 208 -22.84 -13.61 -7.19
N GLY A 209 -23.83 -14.43 -7.55
CA GLY A 209 -24.68 -14.23 -8.73
C GLY A 209 -24.18 -14.86 -10.03
N TYR A 210 -25.09 -14.86 -11.01
CA TYR A 210 -24.88 -15.44 -12.34
C TYR A 210 -25.26 -14.40 -13.39
N LEU A 211 -24.65 -14.50 -14.57
CA LEU A 211 -25.00 -13.68 -15.71
C LEU A 211 -26.48 -13.90 -16.08
N THR A 212 -27.25 -12.81 -16.15
CA THR A 212 -28.64 -12.83 -16.59
C THR A 212 -28.85 -12.07 -17.90
N ASP A 213 -29.82 -12.54 -18.70
CA ASP A 213 -30.29 -11.82 -19.87
C ASP A 213 -31.22 -10.64 -19.50
N ALA A 214 -31.69 -9.89 -20.51
CA ALA A 214 -32.59 -8.75 -20.28
C ALA A 214 -33.96 -9.16 -19.66
N GLY A 215 -34.33 -10.44 -19.72
CA GLY A 215 -35.52 -10.99 -19.08
C GLY A 215 -35.26 -11.52 -17.66
N GLY A 216 -34.02 -11.46 -17.17
CA GLY A 216 -33.60 -11.94 -15.86
C GLY A 216 -33.33 -13.45 -15.79
N ALA A 217 -33.32 -14.16 -16.92
CA ALA A 217 -32.98 -15.59 -16.95
C ALA A 217 -31.46 -15.80 -16.96
N ASN A 218 -30.99 -16.85 -16.26
CA ASN A 218 -29.57 -17.19 -16.26
C ASN A 218 -29.09 -17.59 -17.66
N VAL A 219 -28.01 -16.98 -18.10
CA VAL A 219 -27.30 -17.40 -19.30
C VAL A 219 -26.47 -18.64 -18.98
N LEU A 220 -26.57 -19.66 -19.84
CA LEU A 220 -25.90 -20.94 -19.66
C LEU A 220 -24.63 -21.03 -20.51
N ASP A 221 -23.62 -21.73 -20.00
CA ASP A 221 -22.41 -22.10 -20.73
C ASP A 221 -22.67 -23.23 -21.74
N GLY A 222 -21.64 -23.60 -22.51
CA GLY A 222 -21.73 -24.71 -23.48
C GLY A 222 -22.01 -26.09 -22.86
N SER A 223 -21.94 -26.22 -21.55
CA SER A 223 -22.26 -27.43 -20.78
C SER A 223 -23.66 -27.37 -20.13
N GLY A 224 -24.40 -26.28 -20.31
CA GLY A 224 -25.74 -26.09 -19.75
C GLY A 224 -25.76 -25.56 -18.31
N ASN A 225 -24.62 -25.10 -17.76
CA ASN A 225 -24.55 -24.55 -16.40
C ASN A 225 -24.66 -23.02 -16.43
N PRO A 226 -25.32 -22.39 -15.44
CA PRO A 226 -25.31 -20.93 -15.29
C PRO A 226 -23.89 -20.37 -15.22
N ILE A 227 -23.63 -19.28 -15.94
CA ILE A 227 -22.31 -18.63 -15.98
C ILE A 227 -22.14 -17.75 -14.73
N PRO A 228 -21.17 -18.03 -13.83
CA PRO A 228 -20.90 -17.17 -12.69
C PRO A 228 -20.40 -15.79 -13.12
N LEU A 229 -20.75 -14.76 -12.34
CA LEU A 229 -20.29 -13.40 -12.59
C LEU A 229 -18.79 -13.22 -12.37
N GLY A 230 -18.21 -13.97 -11.42
CA GLY A 230 -16.80 -13.96 -11.10
C GLY A 230 -16.34 -15.27 -10.45
N THR A 231 -15.17 -15.77 -10.80
CA THR A 231 -14.55 -16.95 -10.18
C THR A 231 -13.03 -16.85 -10.22
N ILE A 232 -12.38 -16.96 -9.05
CA ILE A 232 -10.94 -17.20 -8.91
C ILE A 232 -10.73 -18.71 -8.85
N THR A 233 -9.84 -19.25 -9.67
CA THR A 233 -9.50 -20.69 -9.74
C THR A 233 -8.02 -20.90 -9.43
N LEU A 234 -7.74 -21.84 -8.53
CA LEU A 234 -6.38 -22.24 -8.17
C LEU A 234 -5.97 -23.43 -9.03
N SER A 235 -4.97 -23.22 -9.89
CA SER A 235 -4.39 -24.31 -10.70
C SER A 235 -3.19 -24.87 -9.97
N TYR A 236 -3.13 -26.19 -9.78
CA TYR A 236 -2.04 -26.85 -9.06
C TYR A 236 -1.05 -27.56 -9.99
N ASN A 237 0.20 -27.68 -9.55
CA ASN A 237 1.21 -28.49 -10.21
C ASN A 237 0.82 -29.98 -10.15
N SER A 238 0.94 -30.66 -11.29
CA SER A 238 0.49 -32.05 -11.44
C SER A 238 1.13 -32.98 -10.41
N GLY A 239 0.31 -33.67 -9.61
CA GLY A 239 0.75 -34.64 -8.60
C GLY A 239 1.28 -34.04 -7.29
N THR A 240 1.14 -32.73 -7.10
CA THR A 240 1.57 -32.00 -5.88
C THR A 240 0.42 -31.17 -5.30
N ASN A 241 0.61 -30.62 -4.09
CA ASN A 241 -0.33 -29.66 -3.49
C ASN A 241 0.07 -28.20 -3.79
N ASP A 242 1.03 -27.98 -4.67
CA ASP A 242 1.62 -26.66 -4.92
C ASP A 242 0.78 -25.90 -5.95
N ILE A 243 0.36 -24.68 -5.64
CA ILE A 243 -0.42 -23.85 -6.57
C ILE A 243 0.51 -23.40 -7.69
N ALA A 244 0.26 -23.74 -8.95
CA ALA A 244 1.06 -23.27 -10.08
C ALA A 244 0.74 -21.81 -10.45
N LYS A 245 -0.55 -21.43 -10.44
CA LYS A 245 -1.05 -20.12 -10.87
C LYS A 245 -2.48 -19.87 -10.43
N ILE A 246 -2.87 -18.59 -10.40
CA ILE A 246 -4.25 -18.14 -10.20
C ILE A 246 -4.88 -17.79 -11.54
N VAL A 247 -6.07 -18.33 -11.81
CA VAL A 247 -6.85 -18.03 -13.02
C VAL A 247 -8.16 -17.36 -12.63
N THR A 248 -8.38 -16.14 -13.09
CA THR A 248 -9.58 -15.36 -12.80
C THR A 248 -10.49 -15.35 -14.01
N LYS A 249 -11.75 -15.73 -13.82
CA LYS A 249 -12.81 -15.64 -14.83
C LYS A 249 -13.86 -14.65 -14.37
N TYR A 250 -14.29 -13.76 -15.25
CA TYR A 250 -15.25 -12.72 -14.90
C TYR A 250 -16.13 -12.34 -16.08
N VAL A 251 -17.35 -11.90 -15.80
CA VAL A 251 -18.24 -11.40 -16.84
C VAL A 251 -17.89 -9.96 -17.17
N ASN A 252 -17.69 -9.64 -18.44
CA ASN A 252 -17.54 -8.28 -18.96
C ASN A 252 -18.53 -8.06 -20.13
N LEU A 253 -19.56 -7.25 -19.89
CA LEU A 253 -20.61 -6.98 -20.87
C LEU A 253 -20.20 -5.95 -21.94
N GLY A 254 -19.02 -5.33 -21.82
CA GLY A 254 -18.47 -4.42 -22.82
C GLY A 254 -17.86 -5.10 -24.05
N VAL A 255 -17.72 -6.43 -24.05
CA VAL A 255 -17.07 -7.19 -25.14
C VAL A 255 -18.12 -7.96 -25.94
N ALA A 256 -18.24 -7.64 -27.24
CA ALA A 256 -19.18 -8.32 -28.13
C ALA A 256 -18.78 -9.79 -28.34
N GLY A 257 -19.72 -10.72 -28.11
CA GLY A 257 -19.60 -12.13 -28.52
C GLY A 257 -18.97 -13.10 -27.53
N THR A 258 -18.39 -12.65 -26.41
CA THR A 258 -17.96 -13.56 -25.32
C THR A 258 -18.08 -12.84 -23.97
N PRO A 259 -19.18 -13.07 -23.22
CA PRO A 259 -19.43 -12.31 -22.00
C PRO A 259 -18.47 -12.68 -20.86
N GLN A 260 -17.86 -13.88 -20.85
CA GLN A 260 -16.90 -14.28 -19.82
C GLN A 260 -15.46 -14.16 -20.34
N GLN A 261 -14.65 -13.36 -19.65
CA GLN A 261 -13.22 -13.17 -19.88
C GLN A 261 -12.41 -14.06 -18.94
N THR A 262 -11.15 -14.31 -19.30
CA THR A 262 -10.18 -15.04 -18.48
C THR A 262 -8.92 -14.21 -18.35
N GLN A 263 -8.30 -14.24 -17.17
CA GLN A 263 -7.03 -13.60 -16.88
C GLN A 263 -6.18 -14.52 -16.01
N VAL A 264 -4.86 -14.40 -16.14
CA VAL A 264 -3.90 -15.03 -15.24
C VAL A 264 -2.92 -13.92 -14.85
N SER A 265 -2.91 -13.55 -13.56
CA SER A 265 -2.07 -12.43 -13.08
C SER A 265 -0.88 -12.92 -12.26
N THR A 266 -0.98 -14.09 -11.62
CA THR A 266 0.01 -14.57 -10.65
C THR A 266 0.38 -16.04 -10.85
N TRP A 267 1.70 -16.30 -10.80
CA TRP A 267 2.33 -17.63 -10.91
C TRP A 267 3.29 -17.87 -9.74
N TYR A 268 3.50 -19.14 -9.44
CA TYR A 268 4.34 -19.58 -8.33
C TYR A 268 5.37 -20.61 -8.76
N ASP A 269 6.58 -20.47 -8.24
CA ASP A 269 7.66 -21.46 -8.38
C ASP A 269 7.99 -22.06 -7.02
N TYR A 270 8.27 -23.36 -6.99
CA TYR A 270 8.62 -24.09 -5.77
C TYR A 270 9.96 -24.82 -5.91
N ASP A 271 10.65 -25.01 -4.78
CA ASP A 271 11.83 -25.87 -4.69
C ASP A 271 11.41 -27.34 -4.66
N THR A 272 11.35 -27.96 -5.83
CA THR A 272 10.99 -29.38 -5.99
C THR A 272 12.12 -30.35 -5.62
N SER A 273 13.30 -29.84 -5.22
CA SER A 273 14.44 -30.69 -4.85
C SER A 273 14.38 -31.16 -3.39
N THR A 274 13.51 -30.55 -2.59
CA THR A 274 13.27 -30.90 -1.19
C THR A 274 11.90 -31.53 -1.01
N ALA A 275 11.76 -32.45 -0.05
CA ALA A 275 10.46 -33.02 0.31
C ALA A 275 9.46 -31.98 0.87
N GLN A 276 9.92 -30.75 1.13
CA GLN A 276 9.14 -29.66 1.71
C GLN A 276 8.47 -28.77 0.66
N HIS A 277 8.86 -28.87 -0.62
CA HIS A 277 8.23 -28.13 -1.74
C HIS A 277 7.97 -26.66 -1.40
N ARG A 278 9.01 -25.91 -1.03
CA ARG A 278 8.87 -24.54 -0.49
C ARG A 278 8.67 -23.52 -1.60
N LEU A 279 7.78 -22.55 -1.41
CA LEU A 279 7.56 -21.44 -2.36
C LEU A 279 8.83 -20.60 -2.56
N THR A 280 9.42 -20.63 -3.74
CA THR A 280 10.66 -19.90 -4.06
C THR A 280 10.43 -18.57 -4.74
N ALA A 281 9.35 -18.43 -5.51
CA ALA A 281 9.02 -17.16 -6.14
C ALA A 281 7.53 -16.98 -6.38
N ILE A 282 7.06 -15.74 -6.25
CA ILE A 282 5.78 -15.27 -6.75
C ILE A 282 6.08 -14.35 -7.94
N LYS A 283 5.44 -14.58 -9.08
CA LYS A 283 5.59 -13.79 -10.29
C LYS A 283 4.26 -13.18 -10.66
N THR A 284 4.22 -11.86 -10.72
CA THR A 284 3.09 -11.12 -11.26
C THR A 284 3.38 -10.74 -12.70
N ASP A 285 2.49 -11.10 -13.60
CA ASP A 285 2.53 -10.65 -14.99
C ASP A 285 2.08 -9.20 -15.08
N LEU A 286 2.88 -8.33 -15.70
CA LEU A 286 2.57 -6.92 -15.89
C LEU A 286 1.64 -6.69 -17.09
N THR A 287 1.43 -7.71 -17.94
CA THR A 287 0.59 -7.71 -19.14
C THR A 287 -0.41 -8.88 -19.15
N PRO A 288 -1.21 -9.07 -18.08
CA PRO A 288 -1.95 -10.32 -17.81
C PRO A 288 -3.07 -10.67 -18.82
N GLY A 289 -3.35 -9.79 -19.79
CA GLY A 289 -4.33 -10.03 -20.85
C GLY A 289 -3.90 -11.04 -21.91
N ASP A 290 -2.60 -11.38 -21.99
CA ASP A 290 -2.09 -12.41 -22.90
C ASP A 290 -2.07 -13.83 -22.30
N LEU A 291 -2.37 -13.93 -20.99
CA LEU A 291 -2.43 -15.16 -20.20
C LEU A 291 -1.07 -15.86 -20.03
N SER A 292 0.05 -15.16 -20.19
CA SER A 292 1.37 -15.77 -20.36
C SER A 292 2.55 -14.89 -19.93
N ILE A 293 3.32 -15.38 -18.95
CA ILE A 293 4.61 -14.79 -18.54
C ILE A 293 5.81 -15.03 -19.50
N VAL A 294 5.59 -15.59 -20.70
CA VAL A 294 6.69 -15.95 -21.63
C VAL A 294 7.41 -14.73 -22.20
N ASP A 295 6.74 -13.58 -22.25
CA ASP A 295 7.31 -12.32 -22.73
C ASP A 295 8.33 -11.70 -21.75
N GLY A 296 8.37 -12.21 -20.51
CA GLY A 296 9.26 -11.74 -19.45
C GLY A 296 8.85 -10.40 -18.82
N ALA A 297 7.64 -9.90 -19.11
CA ALA A 297 7.08 -8.71 -18.49
C ALA A 297 6.55 -9.01 -17.09
N THR A 298 7.42 -9.51 -16.19
CA THR A 298 7.02 -9.93 -14.85
C THR A 298 7.67 -9.11 -13.75
N TYR A 299 6.95 -8.98 -12.63
CA TYR A 299 7.50 -8.58 -11.35
C TYR A 299 7.56 -9.78 -10.41
N ASN A 300 8.78 -10.16 -10.04
CA ASN A 300 9.07 -11.32 -9.22
C ASN A 300 9.44 -10.91 -7.79
N ILE A 301 8.94 -11.68 -6.83
CA ILE A 301 9.41 -11.75 -5.44
C ILE A 301 10.04 -13.12 -5.26
N ASN A 302 11.25 -13.19 -4.72
CA ASN A 302 11.98 -14.43 -4.50
C ASN A 302 12.30 -14.62 -3.01
N TYR A 303 12.17 -15.86 -2.54
CA TYR A 303 12.39 -16.24 -1.16
C TYR A 303 13.58 -17.20 -1.03
N THR A 304 14.40 -16.99 0.00
CA THR A 304 15.43 -17.95 0.43
C THR A 304 15.10 -18.50 1.80
N TYR A 305 15.59 -19.71 2.11
CA TYR A 305 15.22 -20.44 3.32
C TYR A 305 16.41 -20.96 4.10
N ASP A 306 16.25 -21.15 5.41
CA ASP A 306 17.16 -21.94 6.23
C ASP A 306 16.83 -23.45 6.17
N THR A 307 17.60 -24.26 6.90
CA THR A 307 17.41 -25.72 6.97
C THR A 307 16.14 -26.15 7.71
N SER A 308 15.51 -25.24 8.45
CA SER A 308 14.24 -25.46 9.16
C SER A 308 13.03 -25.00 8.33
N GLY A 309 13.24 -24.55 7.09
CA GLY A 309 12.18 -24.07 6.21
C GLY A 309 11.70 -22.65 6.56
N ARG A 310 12.49 -21.85 7.28
CA ARG A 310 12.18 -20.44 7.57
C ARG A 310 12.72 -19.51 6.50
N ILE A 311 11.97 -18.49 6.12
CA ILE A 311 12.42 -17.47 5.15
C ILE A 311 13.58 -16.66 5.74
N THR A 312 14.74 -16.70 5.10
CA THR A 312 15.95 -15.94 5.47
C THR A 312 16.18 -14.72 4.60
N GLY A 313 15.48 -14.61 3.48
CA GLY A 313 15.70 -13.55 2.51
C GLY A 313 14.49 -13.34 1.60
N ILE A 314 14.21 -12.06 1.31
CA ILE A 314 13.24 -11.62 0.31
C ILE A 314 13.99 -10.72 -0.67
N ILE A 315 13.86 -10.98 -1.97
CA ILE A 315 14.46 -10.16 -3.03
C ILE A 315 13.43 -9.94 -4.14
N GLN A 316 13.20 -8.68 -4.50
CA GLN A 316 12.24 -8.32 -5.54
C GLN A 316 12.91 -7.84 -6.84
N THR A 317 12.11 -7.72 -7.90
CA THR A 317 12.58 -7.29 -9.24
C THR A 317 13.16 -5.88 -9.26
N ASP A 318 12.71 -5.02 -8.36
CA ASP A 318 13.25 -3.67 -8.19
C ASP A 318 14.60 -3.61 -7.43
N GLY A 319 15.13 -4.76 -7.04
CA GLY A 319 16.36 -4.89 -6.27
C GLY A 319 16.18 -4.69 -4.76
N SER A 320 14.98 -4.34 -4.29
CA SER A 320 14.69 -4.28 -2.86
C SER A 320 14.93 -5.65 -2.24
N SER A 321 15.57 -5.65 -1.08
CA SER A 321 15.91 -6.89 -0.38
C SER A 321 15.93 -6.74 1.12
N LEU A 322 15.58 -7.84 1.78
CA LEU A 322 15.52 -7.97 3.23
C LEU A 322 16.11 -9.31 3.63
N ALA A 323 17.16 -9.28 4.45
CA ALA A 323 17.70 -10.47 5.11
C ALA A 323 17.11 -10.61 6.53
N ILE A 324 16.78 -11.85 6.90
CA ILE A 324 16.05 -12.18 8.14
C ILE A 324 16.86 -13.24 8.89
N SER A 325 17.12 -12.99 10.17
CA SER A 325 17.87 -13.91 11.02
C SER A 325 17.08 -14.29 12.26
N TYR A 326 17.19 -15.57 12.63
CA TYR A 326 16.45 -16.17 13.73
C TYR A 326 17.35 -16.61 14.88
N ASP A 327 16.84 -16.51 16.09
CA ASP A 327 17.49 -17.05 17.28
C ASP A 327 17.31 -18.57 17.37
N ALA A 328 17.94 -19.19 18.38
CA ALA A 328 17.87 -20.63 18.62
C ALA A 328 16.46 -21.13 18.96
N SER A 329 15.54 -20.24 19.33
CA SER A 329 14.15 -20.55 19.71
C SER A 329 13.17 -20.38 18.56
N GLY A 330 13.60 -19.99 17.36
CA GLY A 330 12.68 -19.80 16.26
C GLY A 330 12.44 -18.36 15.83
N ARG A 331 12.83 -17.38 16.66
CA ARG A 331 12.29 -16.01 16.64
C ARG A 331 13.15 -15.04 15.85
N VAL A 332 12.55 -14.11 15.12
CA VAL A 332 13.29 -13.08 14.38
C VAL A 332 14.06 -12.16 15.33
N TYR A 333 15.39 -12.18 15.33
CA TYR A 333 16.18 -11.25 16.17
C TYR A 333 16.86 -10.14 15.38
N GLN A 334 16.95 -10.27 14.05
CA GLN A 334 17.57 -9.27 13.20
C GLN A 334 16.95 -9.24 11.80
N LEU A 335 16.75 -8.02 11.31
CA LEU A 335 16.26 -7.69 9.98
C LEU A 335 17.25 -6.72 9.34
N THR A 336 17.75 -7.02 8.15
CA THR A 336 18.71 -6.16 7.42
C THR A 336 18.15 -5.82 6.05
N GLN A 337 17.70 -4.58 5.88
CA GLN A 337 17.11 -4.05 4.65
C GLN A 337 18.19 -3.37 3.81
N ALA A 338 18.26 -3.67 2.52
CA ALA A 338 19.12 -2.94 1.59
C ALA A 338 18.56 -1.53 1.32
N VAL A 339 19.45 -0.53 1.28
CA VAL A 339 19.12 0.86 0.95
C VAL A 339 19.76 1.26 -0.37
N ALA A 340 21.04 0.99 -0.52
CA ALA A 340 21.80 1.22 -1.75
C ALA A 340 22.90 0.16 -1.85
N SER A 341 23.66 0.16 -2.96
CA SER A 341 24.79 -0.75 -3.12
C SER A 341 25.76 -0.65 -1.94
N GLY A 342 25.92 -1.74 -1.18
CA GLY A 342 26.78 -1.81 0.00
C GLY A 342 26.26 -1.08 1.25
N VAL A 343 25.05 -0.52 1.22
CA VAL A 343 24.44 0.21 2.35
C VAL A 343 23.17 -0.49 2.80
N SER A 344 23.09 -0.81 4.09
CA SER A 344 21.94 -1.49 4.70
C SER A 344 21.50 -0.82 5.99
N ARG A 345 20.21 -0.99 6.33
CA ARG A 345 19.63 -0.63 7.62
C ARG A 345 19.31 -1.90 8.39
N THR A 346 19.76 -1.96 9.64
CA THR A 346 19.54 -3.13 10.50
C THR A 346 18.63 -2.77 11.66
N THR A 347 17.60 -3.60 11.87
CA THR A 347 16.74 -3.58 13.06
C THR A 347 17.01 -4.84 13.87
N THR A 348 17.17 -4.74 15.18
CA THR A 348 17.34 -5.91 16.07
C THR A 348 16.27 -5.98 17.13
N LEU A 349 15.83 -7.20 17.46
CA LEU A 349 14.85 -7.48 18.51
C LEU A 349 15.50 -8.33 19.61
N THR A 350 15.36 -7.89 20.86
CA THR A 350 15.78 -8.66 22.04
C THR A 350 14.57 -8.93 22.92
N TYR A 351 14.23 -10.21 23.04
CA TYR A 351 13.01 -10.68 23.71
C TYR A 351 13.19 -10.89 25.22
N ALA A 352 12.06 -10.96 25.92
CA ALA A 352 11.96 -11.34 27.34
C ALA A 352 12.90 -10.55 28.27
N GLN A 353 13.12 -9.27 27.94
CA GLN A 353 13.82 -8.35 28.82
C GLN A 353 12.90 -7.96 29.97
N SER A 354 13.45 -7.52 31.10
CA SER A 354 12.65 -7.04 32.22
C SER A 354 13.29 -5.83 32.90
N ASP A 355 12.44 -4.93 33.38
CA ASP A 355 12.82 -3.83 34.27
C ASP A 355 11.68 -3.53 35.25
N ALA A 356 11.78 -2.43 36.01
CA ALA A 356 10.77 -2.06 37.00
C ALA A 356 9.35 -1.86 36.45
N ASN A 357 9.19 -1.68 35.12
CA ASN A 357 7.89 -1.49 34.48
C ASN A 357 7.31 -2.81 33.92
N GLY A 358 8.04 -3.92 33.99
CA GLY A 358 7.58 -5.24 33.56
C GLY A 358 8.47 -5.91 32.52
N THR A 359 7.94 -6.95 31.88
CA THR A 359 8.60 -7.70 30.81
C THR A 359 8.36 -7.04 29.46
N TYR A 360 9.40 -6.92 28.63
CA TYR A 360 9.33 -6.25 27.34
C TYR A 360 10.20 -6.90 26.26
N THR A 361 9.90 -6.55 25.01
CA THR A 361 10.81 -6.72 23.87
C THR A 361 11.46 -5.38 23.55
N LYS A 362 12.78 -5.39 23.37
CA LYS A 362 13.56 -4.22 22.97
C LYS A 362 13.78 -4.27 21.46
N VAL A 363 13.35 -3.23 20.76
CA VAL A 363 13.57 -3.02 19.32
C VAL A 363 14.61 -1.92 19.16
N THR A 364 15.75 -2.24 18.57
CA THR A 364 16.81 -1.27 18.26
C THR A 364 16.79 -0.98 16.76
N ASP A 365 16.71 0.30 16.40
CA ASP A 365 16.71 0.73 15.00
C ASP A 365 18.11 0.85 14.38
N ALA A 366 18.16 1.20 13.09
CA ALA A 366 19.41 1.37 12.36
C ALA A 366 20.25 2.58 12.84
N ALA A 367 19.65 3.50 13.60
CA ALA A 367 20.35 4.60 14.26
C ALA A 367 20.84 4.22 15.68
N GLY A 368 20.54 3.01 16.15
CA GLY A 368 20.88 2.54 17.50
C GLY A 368 19.91 2.99 18.59
N LEU A 369 18.73 3.48 18.22
CA LEU A 369 17.71 3.95 19.17
C LEU A 369 16.79 2.80 19.60
N ASP A 370 16.54 2.72 20.90
CA ASP A 370 15.77 1.65 21.52
C ASP A 370 14.31 2.04 21.77
N THR A 371 13.37 1.27 21.20
CA THR A 371 11.95 1.25 21.58
C THR A 371 11.66 0.01 22.42
N LYS A 372 10.89 0.16 23.50
CA LYS A 372 10.50 -0.96 24.37
C LYS A 372 9.00 -1.20 24.33
N LEU A 373 8.63 -2.46 24.09
CA LEU A 373 7.24 -2.94 24.02
C LEU A 373 6.96 -3.85 25.23
N TYR A 374 6.20 -3.35 26.20
CA TYR A 374 5.89 -4.04 27.45
C TYR A 374 4.56 -4.79 27.36
N TYR A 375 4.47 -5.93 28.03
CA TYR A 375 3.31 -6.81 27.97
C TYR A 375 2.62 -6.94 29.31
N ALA A 376 1.30 -7.12 29.28
CA ALA A 376 0.55 -7.59 30.44
C ALA A 376 0.99 -9.03 30.79
N THR A 377 1.11 -9.32 32.09
CA THR A 377 1.66 -10.59 32.60
C THR A 377 0.66 -11.38 33.47
N THR A 378 -0.59 -10.92 33.55
CA THR A 378 -1.61 -11.51 34.43
C THR A 378 -2.98 -11.61 33.75
N GLY A 379 -3.77 -12.60 34.15
CA GLY A 379 -5.16 -12.77 33.72
C GLY A 379 -5.28 -13.15 32.24
N ASN A 380 -6.46 -12.90 31.67
CA ASN A 380 -6.74 -13.17 30.25
C ASN A 380 -6.01 -12.21 29.30
N ASN A 381 -5.30 -11.20 29.81
CA ASN A 381 -4.58 -10.21 29.02
C ASN A 381 -3.09 -10.54 28.82
N ILE A 382 -2.60 -11.69 29.28
CA ILE A 382 -1.17 -12.06 29.16
C ILE A 382 -0.70 -11.91 27.72
N GLY A 383 0.33 -11.09 27.47
CA GLY A 383 0.87 -10.86 26.12
C GLY A 383 0.24 -9.69 25.36
N ASN A 384 -0.84 -9.08 25.86
CA ASN A 384 -1.36 -7.83 25.30
C ASN A 384 -0.39 -6.68 25.59
N LEU A 385 -0.24 -5.75 24.67
CA LEU A 385 0.63 -4.57 24.80
C LEU A 385 0.13 -3.65 25.91
N SER A 386 0.89 -3.52 27.00
CA SER A 386 0.50 -2.66 28.13
C SER A 386 1.17 -1.29 28.10
N ARG A 387 2.35 -1.19 27.48
CA ARG A 387 3.08 0.07 27.38
C ARG A 387 4.09 0.07 26.23
N VAL A 388 4.24 1.22 25.58
CA VAL A 388 5.34 1.53 24.66
C VAL A 388 6.21 2.60 25.30
N THR A 389 7.54 2.42 25.27
CA THR A 389 8.50 3.48 25.63
C THR A 389 9.38 3.78 24.42
N MET A 390 9.29 5.00 23.92
CA MET A 390 10.02 5.48 22.75
C MET A 390 11.45 5.91 23.13
N PRO A 391 12.38 6.01 22.16
CA PRO A 391 13.70 6.58 22.40
C PRO A 391 13.63 8.01 22.93
N GLN A 392 14.66 8.43 23.67
CA GLN A 392 14.79 9.84 24.06
C GLN A 392 15.05 10.70 22.82
N ALA A 393 14.34 11.83 22.70
CA ALA A 393 14.53 12.76 21.58
C ALA A 393 15.95 13.35 21.55
N VAL A 394 16.54 13.59 22.72
CA VAL A 394 17.95 13.96 22.93
C VAL A 394 18.45 13.31 24.21
N THR A 395 19.77 13.10 24.33
CA THR A 395 20.38 12.52 25.54
C THR A 395 19.99 13.31 26.79
N GLY A 396 19.39 12.63 27.77
CA GLY A 396 18.97 13.23 29.05
C GLY A 396 17.55 13.78 29.08
N ALA A 397 16.83 13.80 27.94
CA ALA A 397 15.39 14.09 27.93
C ALA A 397 14.57 12.91 28.49
N ALA A 398 13.36 13.19 28.97
CA ALA A 398 12.43 12.12 29.35
C ALA A 398 12.05 11.30 28.10
N ALA A 399 12.03 9.96 28.26
CA ALA A 399 11.50 9.08 27.22
C ALA A 399 9.98 9.24 27.16
N GLN A 400 9.43 9.27 25.95
CA GLN A 400 7.97 9.29 25.76
C GLN A 400 7.38 7.91 26.01
N THR A 401 6.20 7.87 26.61
CA THR A 401 5.53 6.62 26.96
C THR A 401 4.06 6.66 26.61
N VAL A 402 3.55 5.55 26.10
CA VAL A 402 2.12 5.32 25.87
C VAL A 402 1.70 4.10 26.67
N GLN A 403 0.50 4.12 27.26
CA GLN A 403 0.00 3.03 28.10
C GLN A 403 -1.40 2.57 27.68
N PHE A 404 -1.67 1.28 27.86
CA PHE A 404 -2.95 0.65 27.57
C PHE A 404 -3.38 -0.23 28.73
N PHE A 405 -4.69 -0.22 29.00
CA PHE A 405 -5.31 -1.00 30.05
C PHE A 405 -6.50 -1.76 29.48
N TYR A 406 -6.74 -2.94 30.03
CA TYR A 406 -7.72 -3.88 29.53
C TYR A 406 -8.59 -4.41 30.68
N ASP A 407 -9.85 -4.75 30.40
CA ASP A 407 -10.70 -5.50 31.33
C ASP A 407 -10.36 -7.01 31.31
N ALA A 408 -11.13 -7.83 32.03
CA ALA A 408 -10.89 -9.28 32.08
C ALA A 408 -11.27 -10.03 30.78
N ASN A 409 -11.96 -9.37 29.86
CA ASN A 409 -12.38 -9.92 28.56
C ASN A 409 -11.43 -9.50 27.43
N GLY A 410 -10.46 -8.61 27.69
CA GLY A 410 -9.52 -8.10 26.68
C GLY A 410 -9.92 -6.77 26.06
N ASN A 411 -11.03 -6.16 26.48
CA ASN A 411 -11.46 -4.86 25.96
C ASN A 411 -10.59 -3.73 26.51
N VAL A 412 -10.26 -2.76 25.67
CA VAL A 412 -9.45 -1.58 26.07
C VAL A 412 -10.24 -0.67 27.00
N THR A 413 -9.84 -0.55 28.27
CA THR A 413 -10.51 0.34 29.23
C THR A 413 -9.89 1.73 29.31
N GLN A 414 -8.60 1.85 28.98
CA GLN A 414 -7.91 3.13 29.01
C GLN A 414 -6.70 3.16 28.07
N TYR A 415 -6.52 4.30 27.44
CA TYR A 415 -5.36 4.69 26.65
C TYR A 415 -4.78 5.98 27.23
N ILE A 416 -3.47 6.02 27.48
CA ILE A 416 -2.75 7.23 27.89
C ILE A 416 -1.70 7.53 26.83
N ASP A 417 -1.81 8.69 26.20
CA ASP A 417 -0.89 9.12 25.14
C ASP A 417 0.48 9.59 25.69
N ALA A 418 1.39 9.95 24.77
CA ALA A 418 2.72 10.43 25.11
C ALA A 418 2.73 11.78 25.88
N GLN A 419 1.62 12.51 25.88
CA GLN A 419 1.42 13.76 26.62
C GLN A 419 0.78 13.52 28.00
N GLY A 420 0.39 12.29 28.33
CA GLY A 420 -0.29 11.94 29.57
C GLY A 420 -1.81 12.17 29.54
N ARG A 421 -2.40 12.48 28.37
CA ARG A 421 -3.85 12.62 28.22
C ARG A 421 -4.50 11.24 28.17
N SER A 422 -5.62 11.09 28.86
CA SER A 422 -6.35 9.83 28.95
C SER A 422 -7.59 9.81 28.06
N THR A 423 -7.77 8.70 27.33
CA THR A 423 -9.07 8.29 26.80
C THR A 423 -9.50 6.99 27.49
N SER A 424 -10.68 6.98 28.10
CA SER A 424 -11.19 5.87 28.90
C SER A 424 -12.51 5.35 28.35
N TRP A 425 -12.63 4.03 28.23
CA TRP A 425 -13.89 3.34 27.94
C TRP A 425 -14.42 2.77 29.24
N THR A 426 -15.44 3.42 29.80
CA THR A 426 -15.90 3.15 31.18
C THR A 426 -17.03 2.13 31.23
N ALA A 427 -17.63 1.78 30.10
CA ALA A 427 -18.73 0.83 30.02
C ALA A 427 -18.74 0.11 28.66
N TYR A 428 -19.05 -1.17 28.72
CA TYR A 428 -19.28 -2.08 27.60
C TYR A 428 -20.60 -2.82 27.82
N ASP A 429 -21.30 -3.20 26.76
CA ASP A 429 -22.41 -4.15 26.86
C ASP A 429 -21.91 -5.61 26.89
N ALA A 430 -22.85 -6.56 26.99
CA ALA A 430 -22.52 -7.98 27.06
C ALA A 430 -21.96 -8.54 25.73
N ASN A 431 -22.09 -7.80 24.63
CA ASN A 431 -21.60 -8.14 23.31
C ASN A 431 -20.29 -7.43 22.98
N GLY A 432 -19.64 -6.73 23.91
CA GLY A 432 -18.36 -6.05 23.64
C GLY A 432 -18.47 -4.68 22.97
N ASN A 433 -19.69 -4.17 22.73
CA ASN A 433 -19.85 -2.81 22.25
C ASN A 433 -19.53 -1.82 23.37
N TRP A 434 -18.70 -0.81 23.09
CA TRP A 434 -18.44 0.23 24.09
C TRP A 434 -19.62 1.21 24.18
N LEU A 435 -20.09 1.46 25.39
CA LEU A 435 -21.25 2.30 25.67
C LEU A 435 -20.85 3.73 26.07
N THR A 436 -19.67 3.91 26.66
CA THR A 436 -19.22 5.23 27.12
C THR A 436 -17.72 5.38 26.95
N ARG A 437 -17.32 6.45 26.25
CA ARG A 437 -15.95 6.90 26.07
C ARG A 437 -15.79 8.30 26.65
N VAL A 438 -14.72 8.51 27.42
CA VAL A 438 -14.37 9.77 28.07
C VAL A 438 -12.97 10.16 27.63
N SER A 439 -12.84 11.29 26.93
CA SER A 439 -11.56 11.78 26.40
C SER A 439 -11.18 13.10 27.06
N GLN A 440 -9.96 13.19 27.58
CA GLN A 440 -9.40 14.42 28.14
C GLN A 440 -8.89 15.35 27.02
N GLY A 441 -9.38 16.58 26.99
CA GLY A 441 -8.95 17.63 26.07
C GLY A 441 -7.72 18.42 26.52
N VAL A 442 -7.26 19.32 25.67
CA VAL A 442 -5.99 20.08 25.81
C VAL A 442 -5.98 21.04 27.02
N SER A 443 -7.14 21.41 27.55
CA SER A 443 -7.32 22.41 28.62
C SER A 443 -8.09 21.87 29.85
N SER A 444 -7.94 20.59 30.19
CA SER A 444 -8.66 19.89 31.29
C SER A 444 -10.17 19.67 31.06
N GLY A 445 -10.73 20.19 29.97
CA GLY A 445 -12.08 19.83 29.52
C GLY A 445 -12.17 18.35 29.15
N THR A 446 -13.35 17.77 29.25
CA THR A 446 -13.59 16.36 28.94
C THR A 446 -14.72 16.22 27.94
N THR A 447 -14.53 15.40 26.91
CA THR A 447 -15.60 15.00 25.99
C THR A 447 -16.08 13.61 26.35
N THR A 448 -17.36 13.48 26.64
CA THR A 448 -18.01 12.19 26.88
C THR A 448 -18.86 11.81 25.69
N THR A 449 -18.54 10.69 25.05
CA THR A 449 -19.36 10.08 24.00
C THR A 449 -20.07 8.86 24.57
N THR A 450 -21.39 8.77 24.41
CA THR A 450 -22.19 7.60 24.78
C THR A 450 -22.89 7.03 23.55
N ARG A 451 -22.94 5.70 23.45
CA ARG A 451 -23.58 4.99 22.35
C ARG A 451 -24.66 4.04 22.85
N THR A 452 -25.68 3.82 22.02
CA THR A 452 -26.64 2.71 22.19
C THR A 452 -26.66 1.86 20.94
N TYR A 453 -26.96 0.58 21.11
CA TYR A 453 -26.89 -0.42 20.05
C TYR A 453 -28.21 -1.20 19.97
N GLY A 454 -28.50 -1.74 18.79
CA GLY A 454 -29.60 -2.66 18.58
C GLY A 454 -29.21 -4.12 18.83
N ALA A 455 -30.06 -5.03 18.36
CA ALA A 455 -29.91 -6.46 18.67
C ALA A 455 -28.80 -7.14 17.86
N ASN A 456 -28.36 -6.55 16.76
CA ASN A 456 -27.28 -7.04 15.90
C ASN A 456 -26.06 -6.12 15.97
N ASN A 457 -25.90 -5.43 17.11
CA ASN A 457 -24.81 -4.50 17.36
C ASN A 457 -24.78 -3.28 16.41
N GLU A 458 -25.89 -2.98 15.73
CA GLU A 458 -26.01 -1.78 14.92
C GLU A 458 -26.12 -0.53 15.81
N LEU A 459 -25.34 0.52 15.52
CA LEU A 459 -25.30 1.75 16.30
C LEU A 459 -26.63 2.50 16.18
N LYS A 460 -27.40 2.68 17.27
CA LYS A 460 -28.69 3.41 17.24
C LYS A 460 -28.56 4.89 17.56
N THR A 461 -27.76 5.23 18.55
CA THR A 461 -27.52 6.62 18.92
C THR A 461 -26.05 6.83 19.26
N GLU A 462 -25.53 8.00 18.91
CA GLU A 462 -24.26 8.51 19.39
C GLU A 462 -24.49 9.90 19.97
N THR A 463 -24.22 10.04 21.26
CA THR A 463 -24.36 11.32 21.97
C THR A 463 -22.99 11.79 22.42
N SER A 464 -22.55 12.94 21.92
CA SER A 464 -21.31 13.60 22.36
C SER A 464 -21.65 14.81 23.21
N LYS A 465 -21.06 14.86 24.40
CA LYS A 465 -21.19 15.96 25.36
C LYS A 465 -19.82 16.53 25.66
N ALA A 466 -19.60 17.76 25.23
CA ALA A 466 -18.42 18.52 25.65
C ALA A 466 -18.67 19.11 27.04
N SER A 467 -17.71 18.92 27.94
CA SER A 467 -17.54 19.77 29.11
C SER A 467 -16.46 20.79 28.78
N ASP A 468 -16.82 21.78 27.99
CA ASP A 468 -16.06 23.02 27.99
C ASP A 468 -16.03 23.50 29.44
N ASP A 469 -14.88 24.00 29.88
CA ASP A 469 -14.70 24.53 31.23
C ASP A 469 -15.93 25.40 31.59
N ALA A 470 -16.76 24.91 32.49
CA ALA A 470 -18.03 25.53 32.86
C ALA A 470 -17.84 26.96 33.38
N THR A 471 -16.58 27.35 33.66
CA THR A 471 -16.17 28.68 34.10
C THR A 471 -15.90 29.68 32.96
N VAL A 472 -15.71 29.25 31.70
CA VAL A 472 -15.35 30.14 30.57
C VAL A 472 -16.53 30.45 29.64
N TYR A 473 -17.33 29.45 29.25
CA TYR A 473 -18.39 29.64 28.24
C TYR A 473 -19.82 29.31 28.71
N GLY A 474 -19.99 28.69 29.88
CA GLY A 474 -21.29 28.57 30.56
C GLY A 474 -22.35 27.68 29.90
N VAL A 475 -22.02 26.86 28.88
CA VAL A 475 -22.97 25.93 28.24
C VAL A 475 -22.30 24.60 27.93
N SER A 476 -22.92 23.49 28.34
CA SER A 476 -22.56 22.15 27.85
C SER A 476 -23.41 21.86 26.61
N THR A 477 -22.78 21.75 25.44
CA THR A 477 -23.47 21.35 24.22
C THR A 477 -23.52 19.83 24.14
N THR A 478 -24.73 19.28 24.03
CA THR A 478 -24.98 17.86 23.80
C THR A 478 -25.49 17.69 22.38
N HIS A 479 -24.81 16.87 21.59
CA HIS A 479 -25.22 16.53 20.23
C HIS A 479 -25.51 15.04 20.17
N THR A 480 -26.72 14.67 19.74
CA THR A 480 -27.12 13.28 19.54
C THR A 480 -27.44 13.04 18.08
N THR A 481 -26.67 12.16 17.43
CA THR A 481 -27.00 11.60 16.12
C THR A 481 -27.73 10.28 16.31
N ARG A 482 -28.77 10.05 15.51
CA ARG A 482 -29.58 8.82 15.54
C ARG A 482 -29.53 8.12 14.20
N TYR A 483 -29.56 6.80 14.26
CA TYR A 483 -29.46 5.91 13.11
C TYR A 483 -30.66 4.95 13.14
N VAL A 484 -31.32 4.82 12.00
CA VAL A 484 -32.52 3.99 11.84
C VAL A 484 -32.26 3.00 10.74
N TYR A 485 -32.50 1.72 11.00
CA TYR A 485 -32.20 0.62 10.07
C TYR A 485 -33.49 -0.04 9.56
N ASP A 486 -33.43 -0.69 8.40
CA ASP A 486 -34.48 -1.59 7.92
C ASP A 486 -34.37 -2.99 8.58
N ALA A 487 -35.23 -3.91 8.15
CA ALA A 487 -35.26 -5.28 8.65
C ALA A 487 -34.03 -6.12 8.21
N GLU A 488 -33.36 -5.71 7.14
CA GLU A 488 -32.13 -6.28 6.59
C GLU A 488 -30.85 -5.61 7.15
N TRP A 489 -31.02 -4.67 8.10
CA TRP A 489 -29.94 -3.98 8.82
C TRP A 489 -29.17 -2.94 8.01
N HIS A 490 -29.75 -2.43 6.92
CA HIS A 490 -29.20 -1.29 6.22
C HIS A 490 -29.57 0.01 6.91
N LEU A 491 -28.64 0.97 6.95
CA LEU A 491 -28.91 2.30 7.50
C LEU A 491 -29.91 3.03 6.62
N ARG A 492 -31.18 3.14 7.03
CA ARG A 492 -32.25 3.81 6.26
C ARG A 492 -32.36 5.29 6.51
N TYR A 493 -32.10 5.74 7.73
CA TYR A 493 -32.11 7.18 8.05
C TYR A 493 -31.01 7.55 9.02
N THR A 494 -30.47 8.76 8.85
CA THR A 494 -29.72 9.46 9.90
C THR A 494 -30.48 10.71 10.31
N ILE A 495 -30.44 11.01 11.61
CA ILE A 495 -31.08 12.19 12.19
C ILE A 495 -30.04 12.93 13.02
N GLY A 496 -29.69 14.15 12.60
CA GLY A 496 -28.75 15.02 13.30
C GLY A 496 -29.30 15.58 14.61
N ALA A 497 -28.45 16.30 15.34
CA ALA A 497 -28.80 16.85 16.65
C ALA A 497 -29.91 17.91 16.59
N LEU A 498 -30.11 18.56 15.44
CA LEU A 498 -31.18 19.53 15.21
C LEU A 498 -32.39 18.91 14.48
N GLY A 499 -32.37 17.59 14.27
CA GLY A 499 -33.41 16.87 13.55
C GLY A 499 -33.20 16.81 12.04
N GLU A 500 -32.02 17.18 11.52
CA GLU A 500 -31.73 17.09 10.08
C GLU A 500 -31.78 15.63 9.62
N VAL A 501 -32.49 15.34 8.52
CA VAL A 501 -32.69 13.96 8.07
C VAL A 501 -32.00 13.70 6.74
N LYS A 502 -31.28 12.58 6.67
CA LYS A 502 -30.93 11.89 5.42
C LYS A 502 -31.58 10.52 5.37
N GLU A 503 -32.07 10.13 4.19
CA GLU A 503 -32.61 8.81 3.90
C GLU A 503 -31.71 8.08 2.90
N PHE A 504 -31.55 6.78 3.10
CA PHE A 504 -30.86 5.88 2.18
C PHE A 504 -31.82 4.76 1.79
N GLN A 505 -31.87 4.44 0.50
CA GLN A 505 -32.69 3.35 -0.04
C GLN A 505 -31.79 2.39 -0.78
N TYR A 506 -32.06 1.10 -0.60
CA TYR A 506 -31.20 0.03 -1.10
C TYR A 506 -31.92 -0.79 -2.17
N THR A 507 -31.13 -1.35 -3.08
CA THR A 507 -31.60 -2.39 -4.01
C THR A 507 -31.91 -3.67 -3.25
N ALA A 508 -32.59 -4.63 -3.88
CA ALA A 508 -32.81 -5.96 -3.30
C ALA A 508 -31.52 -6.77 -3.06
N ALA A 509 -30.36 -6.24 -3.46
CA ALA A 509 -29.05 -6.84 -3.29
C ALA A 509 -28.20 -6.17 -2.19
N GLY A 510 -28.77 -5.21 -1.44
CA GLY A 510 -28.05 -4.47 -0.39
C GLY A 510 -27.25 -3.26 -0.86
N GLN A 511 -27.24 -2.97 -2.16
CA GLN A 511 -26.48 -1.85 -2.72
C GLN A 511 -27.27 -0.54 -2.62
N LEU A 512 -26.62 0.58 -2.29
CA LEU A 512 -27.26 1.89 -2.15
C LEU A 512 -27.87 2.35 -3.49
N ALA A 513 -29.19 2.41 -3.59
CA ALA A 513 -29.90 2.84 -4.80
C ALA A 513 -30.11 4.36 -4.84
N THR A 514 -30.48 4.97 -3.71
CA THR A 514 -30.69 6.42 -3.61
C THR A 514 -30.26 6.97 -2.26
N GLU A 515 -29.70 8.18 -2.26
CA GLU A 515 -29.51 9.03 -1.09
C GLU A 515 -30.44 10.24 -1.22
N VAL A 516 -31.18 10.57 -0.16
CA VAL A 516 -32.12 11.69 -0.13
C VAL A 516 -31.84 12.58 1.09
N GLY A 517 -31.49 13.85 0.85
CA GLY A 517 -31.38 14.88 1.87
C GLY A 517 -32.67 15.69 2.01
N TYR A 518 -33.03 16.06 3.24
CA TYR A 518 -34.21 16.88 3.54
C TYR A 518 -33.81 18.24 4.15
N PRO A 519 -33.14 19.14 3.41
CA PRO A 519 -32.50 20.33 3.98
C PRO A 519 -33.48 21.35 4.59
N GLU A 520 -34.75 21.36 4.16
CA GLU A 520 -35.77 22.26 4.68
C GLU A 520 -36.77 21.57 5.64
N HIS A 521 -36.53 20.31 5.99
CA HIS A 521 -37.39 19.57 6.91
C HIS A 521 -36.59 18.95 8.06
N THR A 522 -37.08 19.15 9.27
CA THR A 522 -36.52 18.55 10.48
C THR A 522 -37.49 17.54 11.08
N TYR A 523 -36.96 16.44 11.59
CA TYR A 523 -37.71 15.52 12.44
C TYR A 523 -37.89 16.12 13.83
N ASP A 524 -39.11 16.10 14.36
CA ASP A 524 -39.38 16.60 15.71
C ASP A 524 -38.81 15.61 16.75
N LEU A 525 -37.78 16.05 17.44
CA LEU A 525 -37.11 15.29 18.49
C LEU A 525 -37.77 15.46 19.88
N THR A 526 -38.84 16.25 19.99
CA THR A 526 -39.51 16.46 21.27
C THR A 526 -40.10 15.15 21.80
N GLY A 527 -39.81 14.85 23.07
CA GLY A 527 -40.24 13.61 23.71
C GLY A 527 -39.42 12.36 23.37
N LEU A 528 -38.40 12.47 22.50
CA LEU A 528 -37.47 11.37 22.22
C LEU A 528 -36.23 11.48 23.13
N ALA A 529 -35.93 10.43 23.89
CA ALA A 529 -34.74 10.40 24.75
C ALA A 529 -33.45 10.43 23.91
N GLY A 530 -32.35 10.90 24.50
CA GLY A 530 -31.03 10.89 23.87
C GLY A 530 -30.47 9.49 23.58
N THR A 531 -31.04 8.46 24.21
CA THR A 531 -30.67 7.04 24.05
C THR A 531 -31.52 6.31 23.00
N ASP A 532 -32.57 6.97 22.50
CA ASP A 532 -33.59 6.34 21.66
C ASP A 532 -33.51 6.87 20.23
N ALA A 533 -33.79 5.97 19.27
CA ALA A 533 -33.95 6.28 17.86
C ALA A 533 -35.39 5.91 17.41
N PRO A 534 -36.01 6.66 16.48
CA PRO A 534 -37.30 6.28 15.94
C PRO A 534 -37.19 4.99 15.11
N THR A 535 -38.32 4.30 14.93
CA THR A 535 -38.40 3.13 14.05
C THR A 535 -38.45 3.57 12.58
N GLU A 536 -38.09 2.65 11.67
CA GLU A 536 -38.23 2.90 10.23
C GLU A 536 -39.67 3.29 9.86
N ALA A 537 -40.67 2.65 10.48
CA ALA A 537 -42.08 2.98 10.27
C ALA A 537 -42.43 4.42 10.68
N GLN A 538 -41.86 4.93 11.78
CA GLN A 538 -42.05 6.32 12.21
C GLN A 538 -41.39 7.31 11.24
N MET A 539 -40.19 7.01 10.75
CA MET A 539 -39.51 7.86 9.77
C MET A 539 -40.21 7.85 8.41
N ASN A 540 -40.67 6.67 7.97
CA ASN A 540 -41.49 6.53 6.77
C ASN A 540 -42.81 7.34 6.90
N ALA A 541 -43.44 7.33 8.07
CA ALA A 541 -44.64 8.11 8.33
C ALA A 541 -44.37 9.63 8.34
N TRP A 542 -43.29 10.07 8.97
CA TRP A 542 -42.85 11.48 8.95
C TRP A 542 -42.62 11.96 7.52
N ARG A 543 -41.82 11.22 6.73
CA ARG A 543 -41.54 11.54 5.32
C ARG A 543 -42.83 11.63 4.50
N ASN A 544 -43.74 10.69 4.69
CA ASN A 544 -45.01 10.64 3.94
C ASN A 544 -46.00 11.73 4.36
N ALA A 545 -45.82 12.36 5.53
CA ALA A 545 -46.65 13.47 6.01
C ALA A 545 -46.18 14.83 5.49
N LEU A 546 -44.99 14.92 4.89
CA LEU A 546 -44.50 16.15 4.27
C LEU A 546 -45.34 16.48 3.03
N THR A 547 -45.93 17.68 3.01
CA THR A 547 -46.87 18.10 1.95
C THR A 547 -46.17 18.61 0.69
N ASP A 548 -44.97 19.17 0.84
CA ASP A 548 -44.08 19.58 -0.25
C ASP A 548 -42.68 19.07 0.08
N ARG A 549 -42.10 18.31 -0.86
CA ARG A 549 -40.74 17.75 -0.79
C ARG A 549 -39.90 18.19 -1.99
N SER A 550 -40.23 19.31 -2.62
CA SER A 550 -39.50 19.80 -3.80
C SER A 550 -38.07 20.26 -3.52
N SER A 551 -37.74 20.57 -2.25
CA SER A 551 -36.39 20.93 -1.80
C SER A 551 -35.51 19.74 -1.41
N THR A 552 -35.98 18.49 -1.58
CA THR A 552 -35.14 17.32 -1.31
C THR A 552 -34.00 17.21 -2.31
N GLU A 553 -32.80 16.94 -1.81
CA GLU A 553 -31.62 16.64 -2.62
C GLU A 553 -31.60 15.13 -2.89
N ILE A 554 -31.55 14.71 -4.16
CA ILE A 554 -31.62 13.28 -4.53
C ILE A 554 -30.42 12.91 -5.40
N SER A 555 -29.67 11.90 -4.94
CA SER A 555 -28.64 11.21 -5.71
C SER A 555 -29.07 9.76 -5.94
N ALA A 556 -28.97 9.27 -7.17
CA ALA A 556 -29.31 7.89 -7.53
C ALA A 556 -28.13 7.15 -8.12
N TYR A 557 -28.02 5.87 -7.79
CA TYR A 557 -26.93 4.99 -8.19
C TYR A 557 -27.48 3.73 -8.83
N THR A 558 -26.81 3.26 -9.88
CA THR A 558 -27.04 1.92 -10.45
C THR A 558 -25.73 1.16 -10.52
N TYR A 559 -25.82 -0.15 -10.62
CA TYR A 559 -24.65 -1.04 -10.56
C TYR A 559 -24.64 -2.01 -11.74
N ASP A 560 -23.45 -2.45 -12.13
CA ASP A 560 -23.30 -3.56 -13.05
C ASP A 560 -23.64 -4.89 -12.35
N GLN A 561 -23.77 -5.98 -13.12
CA GLN A 561 -24.16 -7.26 -12.52
C GLN A 561 -23.15 -7.77 -11.49
N ARG A 562 -21.85 -7.41 -11.60
CA ARG A 562 -20.80 -7.75 -10.61
C ARG A 562 -20.83 -6.88 -9.37
N GLY A 563 -21.68 -5.85 -9.33
CA GLY A 563 -21.84 -4.96 -8.19
C GLY A 563 -21.02 -3.67 -8.24
N ASN A 564 -20.29 -3.41 -9.33
CA ASN A 564 -19.56 -2.14 -9.50
C ASN A 564 -20.54 -1.00 -9.78
N LEU A 565 -20.25 0.20 -9.31
CA LEU A 565 -21.03 1.38 -9.66
C LEU A 565 -21.06 1.54 -11.19
N LEU A 566 -22.24 1.68 -11.79
CA LEU A 566 -22.41 1.85 -13.23
C LEU A 566 -22.80 3.29 -13.56
N THR A 567 -23.76 3.85 -12.82
CA THR A 567 -24.14 5.27 -12.98
C THR A 567 -24.33 5.94 -11.64
N SER A 568 -24.01 7.25 -11.61
CA SER A 568 -24.42 8.16 -10.54
C SER A 568 -25.15 9.35 -11.15
N ILE A 569 -26.31 9.72 -10.61
CA ILE A 569 -27.13 10.84 -11.07
C ILE A 569 -27.50 11.72 -9.88
N ASP A 570 -27.04 12.97 -9.88
CA ASP A 570 -27.52 14.01 -8.97
C ASP A 570 -28.63 14.80 -9.67
N TYR A 571 -29.81 14.86 -9.05
CA TYR A 571 -30.96 15.57 -9.61
C TYR A 571 -30.98 17.02 -9.11
N GLY A 572 -31.12 17.97 -10.03
CA GLY A 572 -31.22 19.39 -9.68
C GLY A 572 -32.59 19.80 -9.09
N ALA A 573 -33.55 18.89 -9.05
CA ALA A 573 -34.88 19.11 -8.49
C ALA A 573 -35.55 17.82 -8.02
N ALA A 574 -36.51 17.97 -7.11
CA ALA A 574 -37.53 16.97 -6.82
C ALA A 574 -38.93 17.54 -7.09
N SER A 575 -39.89 16.66 -7.34
CA SER A 575 -41.31 17.04 -7.37
C SER A 575 -41.83 17.37 -5.98
N THR A 576 -43.02 17.97 -5.88
CA THR A 576 -43.70 18.19 -4.59
C THR A 576 -43.94 16.88 -3.82
N ALA A 577 -44.04 15.76 -4.53
CA ALA A 577 -44.12 14.43 -3.96
C ALA A 577 -42.74 13.77 -3.70
N GLY A 578 -41.63 14.51 -3.76
CA GLY A 578 -40.29 14.02 -3.45
C GLY A 578 -39.74 13.00 -4.45
N ALA A 579 -40.33 12.89 -5.64
CA ALA A 579 -39.77 12.08 -6.72
C ALA A 579 -38.69 12.86 -7.48
N ALA A 580 -37.59 12.18 -7.81
CA ALA A 580 -36.49 12.72 -8.61
C ALA A 580 -36.98 13.36 -9.91
N SER A 581 -36.44 14.54 -10.25
CA SER A 581 -36.86 15.32 -11.42
C SER A 581 -35.65 15.89 -12.17
N THR A 582 -35.69 15.80 -13.50
CA THR A 582 -34.71 16.41 -14.39
C THR A 582 -35.03 17.87 -14.73
N GLY A 583 -36.07 18.45 -14.13
CA GLY A 583 -36.59 19.79 -14.45
C GLY A 583 -35.59 20.94 -14.28
N ASN A 584 -34.60 20.78 -13.39
CA ASN A 584 -33.48 21.70 -13.20
C ASN A 584 -32.13 21.11 -13.67
N GLY A 585 -32.19 20.12 -14.57
CA GLY A 585 -31.02 19.38 -15.03
C GLY A 585 -30.56 18.29 -14.06
N THR A 586 -29.52 17.58 -14.48
CA THR A 586 -28.87 16.53 -13.70
C THR A 586 -27.36 16.62 -13.90
N THR A 587 -26.60 16.14 -12.91
CA THR A 587 -25.20 15.78 -13.09
C THR A 587 -25.11 14.27 -13.14
N GLN A 588 -24.69 13.71 -14.28
CA GLN A 588 -24.62 12.27 -14.50
C GLN A 588 -23.21 11.83 -14.85
N TYR A 589 -22.80 10.70 -14.27
CA TYR A 589 -21.61 9.97 -14.69
C TYR A 589 -21.93 8.50 -14.96
N THR A 590 -21.23 7.94 -15.94
CA THR A 590 -21.18 6.48 -16.19
C THR A 590 -19.76 5.99 -15.97
N TYR A 591 -19.63 4.85 -15.29
CA TYR A 591 -18.36 4.25 -14.91
C TYR A 591 -18.21 2.86 -15.52
N VAL A 592 -16.98 2.51 -15.88
CA VAL A 592 -16.61 1.16 -16.30
C VAL A 592 -15.40 0.75 -15.48
N TYR A 593 -15.46 -0.44 -14.90
CA TYR A 593 -14.40 -1.01 -14.07
C TYR A 593 -13.89 -2.31 -14.70
N ASP A 594 -12.65 -2.67 -14.38
CA ASP A 594 -12.16 -4.02 -14.63
C ASP A 594 -12.65 -5.02 -13.56
N GLN A 595 -12.18 -6.26 -13.64
CA GLN A 595 -12.52 -7.31 -12.70
C GLN A 595 -12.02 -7.06 -11.27
N GLU A 596 -10.93 -6.30 -11.12
CA GLU A 596 -10.33 -5.95 -9.84
C GLU A 596 -10.95 -4.66 -9.25
N GLY A 597 -11.99 -4.10 -9.89
CA GLY A 597 -12.65 -2.88 -9.41
C GLY A 597 -11.88 -1.59 -9.70
N ARG A 598 -10.88 -1.63 -10.58
CA ARG A 598 -10.13 -0.44 -11.00
C ARG A 598 -10.89 0.26 -12.13
N LEU A 599 -10.96 1.59 -12.06
CA LEU A 599 -11.74 2.40 -13.00
C LEU A 599 -11.09 2.42 -14.39
N ILE A 600 -11.71 1.86 -15.41
CA ILE A 600 -11.26 1.93 -16.81
C ILE A 600 -11.74 3.21 -17.50
N SER A 601 -12.98 3.63 -17.24
CA SER A 601 -13.60 4.78 -17.91
C SER A 601 -14.59 5.52 -17.02
N LYS A 602 -14.57 6.85 -17.07
CA LYS A 602 -15.56 7.74 -16.49
C LYS A 602 -16.07 8.70 -17.56
N VAL A 603 -17.36 8.65 -17.85
CA VAL A 603 -18.01 9.46 -18.88
C VAL A 603 -18.98 10.44 -18.23
N ALA A 604 -18.92 11.72 -18.59
CA ALA A 604 -19.86 12.73 -18.12
C ALA A 604 -21.05 12.90 -19.08
N GLY A 605 -22.26 12.85 -18.55
CA GLY A 605 -23.50 12.97 -19.32
C GLY A 605 -24.27 11.65 -19.48
N ASP A 606 -25.36 11.70 -20.24
CA ASP A 606 -26.18 10.52 -20.56
C ASP A 606 -25.52 9.74 -21.70
N PRO A 607 -25.05 8.48 -21.52
CA PRO A 607 -24.41 7.67 -22.57
C PRO A 607 -25.29 7.45 -23.82
N ALA A 608 -26.61 7.66 -23.74
CA ALA A 608 -27.51 7.63 -24.88
C ALA A 608 -27.58 8.96 -25.68
N ALA A 609 -26.90 10.02 -25.22
CA ALA A 609 -26.88 11.31 -25.88
C ALA A 609 -26.11 11.25 -27.23
N PRO A 610 -26.60 11.90 -28.31
CA PRO A 610 -25.98 11.84 -29.65
C PRO A 610 -24.61 12.53 -29.79
N VAL A 611 -24.10 13.18 -28.74
CA VAL A 611 -22.90 14.03 -28.77
C VAL A 611 -21.73 13.28 -28.12
N PRO A 612 -20.49 13.37 -28.64
CA PRO A 612 -19.33 12.76 -27.99
C PRO A 612 -19.21 13.28 -26.55
N GLN A 613 -19.30 12.37 -25.58
CA GLN A 613 -19.12 12.71 -24.18
C GLN A 613 -17.64 12.73 -23.84
N ALA A 614 -17.24 13.73 -23.06
CA ALA A 614 -15.91 13.81 -22.52
C ALA A 614 -15.70 12.61 -21.58
N ALA A 615 -14.76 11.72 -21.94
CA ALA A 615 -14.48 10.49 -21.22
C ALA A 615 -13.04 10.54 -20.69
N ALA A 616 -12.88 10.28 -19.39
CA ALA A 616 -11.58 9.98 -18.83
C ALA A 616 -11.35 8.46 -18.89
N THR A 617 -10.19 8.01 -19.36
CA THR A 617 -9.85 6.57 -19.43
C THR A 617 -8.54 6.27 -18.70
N TYR A 618 -8.39 5.03 -18.24
CA TYR A 618 -7.21 4.58 -17.51
C TYR A 618 -6.78 3.19 -17.98
N VAL A 619 -5.47 2.95 -17.93
CA VAL A 619 -4.86 1.65 -18.21
C VAL A 619 -3.93 1.31 -17.06
N TYR A 620 -4.01 0.08 -16.58
CA TYR A 620 -3.21 -0.44 -15.46
C TYR A 620 -2.29 -1.55 -15.95
N ASP A 621 -1.12 -1.70 -15.30
CA ASP A 621 -0.33 -2.93 -15.40
C ASP A 621 -0.90 -4.02 -14.45
N GLY A 622 -0.37 -5.23 -14.53
CA GLY A 622 -0.83 -6.33 -13.67
C GLY A 622 -0.44 -6.24 -12.19
N LEU A 623 0.31 -5.21 -11.78
CA LEU A 623 0.44 -4.83 -10.36
C LEU A 623 -0.63 -3.82 -9.91
N GLY A 624 -1.54 -3.41 -10.80
CA GLY A 624 -2.58 -2.43 -10.52
C GLY A 624 -2.13 -0.97 -10.55
N ARG A 625 -0.97 -0.70 -11.14
CA ARG A 625 -0.44 0.66 -11.24
C ARG A 625 -0.92 1.29 -12.54
N ALA A 626 -1.46 2.51 -12.47
CA ALA A 626 -1.88 3.23 -13.67
C ALA A 626 -0.67 3.57 -14.55
N ILE A 627 -0.61 3.01 -15.76
CA ILE A 627 0.44 3.25 -16.76
C ILE A 627 0.01 4.27 -17.84
N SER A 628 -1.29 4.54 -17.93
CA SER A 628 -1.83 5.60 -18.79
C SER A 628 -3.14 6.14 -18.23
N SER A 629 -3.35 7.44 -18.36
CA SER A 629 -4.65 8.08 -18.19
C SER A 629 -4.89 9.08 -19.32
N THR A 630 -6.10 9.12 -19.84
CA THR A 630 -6.56 10.15 -20.78
C THR A 630 -7.62 10.98 -20.07
N GLY A 631 -7.42 12.29 -19.97
CA GLY A 631 -8.38 13.22 -19.41
C GLY A 631 -9.60 13.41 -20.33
N ALA A 632 -10.67 13.99 -19.77
CA ALA A 632 -11.89 14.26 -20.52
C ALA A 632 -11.70 15.27 -21.67
N ASP A 633 -10.62 16.07 -21.61
CA ASP A 633 -10.13 16.99 -22.63
C ASP A 633 -9.27 16.30 -23.72
N GLY A 634 -9.03 14.99 -23.61
CA GLY A 634 -8.16 14.21 -24.48
C GLY A 634 -6.67 14.28 -24.13
N GLY A 635 -6.29 14.99 -23.06
CA GLY A 635 -4.91 15.07 -22.60
C GLY A 635 -4.43 13.71 -22.06
N VAL A 636 -3.31 13.19 -22.56
CA VAL A 636 -2.78 11.88 -22.16
C VAL A 636 -1.62 12.03 -21.19
N THR A 637 -1.71 11.37 -20.04
CA THR A 637 -0.61 11.18 -19.10
C THR A 637 -0.18 9.73 -19.11
N THR A 638 1.11 9.44 -19.24
CA THR A 638 1.64 8.06 -19.20
C THR A 638 2.64 7.90 -18.07
N VAL A 639 2.65 6.73 -17.44
CA VAL A 639 3.59 6.37 -16.38
C VAL A 639 4.37 5.13 -16.78
N SER A 640 5.70 5.21 -16.74
CA SER A 640 6.61 4.09 -16.95
C SER A 640 7.28 3.72 -15.64
N PHE A 641 6.97 2.53 -15.12
CA PHE A 641 7.62 1.95 -13.96
C PHE A 641 8.83 1.13 -14.39
N GLN A 642 10.02 1.70 -14.24
CA GLN A 642 11.28 1.03 -14.59
C GLN A 642 11.84 0.33 -13.35
N ASP A 643 11.14 -0.70 -12.88
CA ASP A 643 11.36 -1.28 -11.55
C ASP A 643 12.79 -1.72 -11.29
N LYS A 644 13.45 -2.41 -12.23
CA LYS A 644 14.87 -2.82 -12.12
C LYS A 644 15.85 -1.67 -11.90
N SER A 645 15.45 -0.46 -12.26
CA SER A 645 16.25 0.76 -12.07
C SER A 645 15.75 1.62 -10.92
N SER A 646 14.76 1.14 -10.15
CA SER A 646 14.06 1.86 -9.09
C SER A 646 13.59 3.25 -9.53
N THR A 647 13.12 3.38 -10.77
CA THR A 647 12.77 4.67 -11.39
C THR A 647 11.31 4.65 -11.86
N THR A 648 10.66 5.81 -11.81
CA THR A 648 9.30 6.04 -12.33
C THR A 648 9.32 7.28 -13.19
N VAL A 649 8.82 7.19 -14.43
CA VAL A 649 8.78 8.31 -15.38
C VAL A 649 7.32 8.64 -15.70
N VAL A 650 6.88 9.84 -15.37
CA VAL A 650 5.53 10.34 -15.64
C VAL A 650 5.61 11.38 -16.75
N LYS A 651 4.94 11.16 -17.87
CA LYS A 651 4.78 12.16 -18.94
C LYS A 651 3.38 12.72 -18.86
N LEU A 652 3.25 14.00 -18.51
CA LEU A 652 1.97 14.70 -18.43
C LEU A 652 1.44 15.07 -19.82
N ALA A 653 0.15 15.37 -19.89
CA ALA A 653 -0.52 15.86 -21.11
C ALA A 653 0.11 17.14 -21.68
N SER A 654 0.73 17.96 -20.83
CA SER A 654 1.47 19.17 -21.24
C SER A 654 2.77 18.87 -21.99
N GLY A 655 3.23 17.61 -22.00
CA GLY A 655 4.55 17.20 -22.48
C GLY A 655 5.65 17.28 -21.42
N LEU A 656 5.37 17.81 -20.22
CA LEU A 656 6.29 17.75 -19.08
C LEU A 656 6.56 16.29 -18.72
N VAL A 657 7.82 15.93 -18.53
CA VAL A 657 8.23 14.62 -18.05
C VAL A 657 8.86 14.76 -16.67
N GLN A 658 8.35 13.98 -15.73
CA GLN A 658 8.79 13.90 -14.36
C GLN A 658 9.44 12.53 -14.13
N THR A 659 10.72 12.51 -13.86
CA THR A 659 11.48 11.29 -13.52
C THR A 659 11.74 11.26 -12.02
N SER A 660 11.25 10.23 -11.34
CA SER A 660 11.48 9.97 -9.92
C SER A 660 12.36 8.74 -9.73
N VAL A 661 13.50 8.88 -9.06
CA VAL A 661 14.42 7.78 -8.72
C VAL A 661 14.30 7.49 -7.23
N TYR A 662 14.26 6.21 -6.88
CA TYR A 662 14.09 5.72 -5.52
C TYR A 662 15.28 4.86 -5.12
N ASN A 663 15.57 4.80 -3.81
CA ASN A 663 16.50 3.83 -3.27
C ASN A 663 15.81 2.46 -3.06
N LEU A 664 16.58 1.45 -2.67
CA LEU A 664 16.08 0.08 -2.45
C LEU A 664 15.18 -0.07 -1.22
N ALA A 665 15.09 0.98 -0.38
CA ALA A 665 14.13 1.08 0.71
C ALA A 665 12.83 1.82 0.30
N GLY A 666 12.69 2.21 -0.97
CA GLY A 666 11.50 2.87 -1.52
C GLY A 666 11.46 4.39 -1.32
N GLU A 667 12.53 5.01 -0.83
CA GLU A 667 12.57 6.45 -0.56
C GLU A 667 12.99 7.22 -1.83
N LEU A 668 12.34 8.36 -2.09
CA LEU A 668 12.67 9.22 -3.22
C LEU A 668 14.07 9.83 -3.05
N VAL A 669 14.98 9.47 -3.95
CA VAL A 669 16.38 9.95 -3.99
C VAL A 669 16.69 10.89 -5.14
N ALA A 670 15.78 11.09 -6.08
CA ALA A 670 15.87 12.20 -7.01
C ALA A 670 14.50 12.39 -7.65
N GLN A 671 14.16 13.63 -7.97
CA GLN A 671 13.03 13.96 -8.83
C GLN A 671 13.45 15.06 -9.78
N VAL A 672 13.10 14.91 -11.06
CA VAL A 672 13.48 15.85 -12.11
C VAL A 672 12.28 16.09 -12.99
N ASP A 673 11.99 17.35 -13.25
CA ASP A 673 10.95 17.77 -14.17
C ASP A 673 11.61 18.42 -15.39
N SER A 674 11.38 17.86 -16.57
CA SER A 674 11.87 18.39 -17.84
C SER A 674 10.68 18.71 -18.74
N GLN A 675 10.77 19.79 -19.51
CA GLN A 675 9.85 19.97 -20.64
C GLN A 675 10.26 18.99 -21.74
N GLY A 676 9.73 17.78 -21.64
CA GLY A 676 10.03 16.66 -22.52
C GLY A 676 11.37 16.00 -22.17
N ASN A 677 11.33 14.79 -21.61
CA ASN A 677 12.42 13.86 -21.83
C ASN A 677 12.46 13.61 -23.34
N LEU A 678 13.41 14.27 -23.99
CA LEU A 678 14.03 13.77 -25.20
C LEU A 678 14.83 12.53 -24.79
N GLU A 679 14.15 11.43 -24.48
CA GLU A 679 14.72 10.10 -24.71
C GLU A 679 15.08 10.13 -26.20
N PRO A 680 16.37 10.22 -26.56
CA PRO A 680 16.69 10.12 -27.96
C PRO A 680 16.41 8.64 -28.26
N ASP A 681 15.32 8.38 -28.97
CA ASP A 681 14.91 7.04 -29.32
C ASP A 681 15.96 6.46 -30.27
N LEU A 682 16.75 5.49 -29.80
CA LEU A 682 17.74 4.83 -30.65
C LEU A 682 17.08 4.11 -31.85
N ALA A 683 15.77 3.87 -31.84
CA ALA A 683 15.03 3.40 -33.01
C ALA A 683 14.83 4.51 -34.06
N ASN A 684 14.76 5.77 -33.64
CA ASN A 684 14.61 6.91 -34.52
C ASN A 684 15.97 7.35 -35.07
N ALA A 685 16.30 6.86 -36.27
CA ALA A 685 17.55 7.19 -36.97
C ALA A 685 17.74 8.70 -37.23
N SER A 686 16.69 9.53 -37.11
CA SER A 686 16.80 10.98 -37.24
C SER A 686 17.34 11.70 -36.00
N GLN A 687 17.37 11.02 -34.84
CA GLN A 687 17.84 11.59 -33.56
C GLN A 687 19.29 11.22 -33.21
N TYR A 688 19.97 10.46 -34.07
CA TYR A 688 21.34 9.99 -33.85
C TYR A 688 22.15 10.02 -35.14
N TRP A 689 23.46 10.23 -34.99
CA TRP A 689 24.41 10.06 -36.07
C TRP A 689 25.29 8.83 -35.81
N LEU A 690 25.70 8.15 -36.87
CA LEU A 690 26.63 7.02 -36.84
C LEU A 690 27.87 7.38 -37.65
N SER A 691 29.05 7.06 -37.13
CA SER A 691 30.32 7.22 -37.83
C SER A 691 31.20 5.99 -37.61
N ASN A 692 31.67 5.37 -38.69
CA ASN A 692 32.48 4.14 -38.68
C ASN A 692 31.89 2.98 -37.84
N VAL A 693 30.57 2.89 -37.74
CA VAL A 693 29.87 1.86 -36.97
C VAL A 693 28.56 1.49 -37.67
N THR A 694 28.20 0.20 -37.65
CA THR A 694 26.85 -0.27 -37.99
C THR A 694 26.05 -0.55 -36.72
N ARG A 695 24.73 -0.41 -36.81
CA ARG A 695 23.78 -0.62 -35.70
C ARG A 695 22.73 -1.64 -36.10
N THR A 696 22.55 -2.68 -35.31
CA THR A 696 21.48 -3.69 -35.47
C THR A 696 20.75 -3.90 -34.14
N ALA A 697 19.47 -4.27 -34.16
CA ALA A 697 18.74 -4.58 -32.93
C ALA A 697 19.37 -5.76 -32.19
N ALA A 698 19.36 -5.71 -30.85
CA ALA A 698 19.82 -6.76 -29.96
C ALA A 698 18.72 -7.09 -28.93
N THR A 699 18.88 -8.21 -28.22
CA THR A 699 18.01 -8.52 -27.07
C THR A 699 18.09 -7.39 -26.05
N ALA A 700 16.94 -6.97 -25.53
CA ALA A 700 16.86 -5.93 -24.50
C ALA A 700 17.83 -6.22 -23.36
N ILE A 701 18.51 -5.17 -22.89
CA ILE A 701 19.41 -5.25 -21.73
C ILE A 701 18.88 -4.31 -20.66
N ALA A 702 18.87 -4.77 -19.40
CA ALA A 702 18.20 -4.11 -18.28
C ALA A 702 16.72 -3.78 -18.53
N GLY A 703 16.03 -4.56 -19.37
CA GLY A 703 14.63 -4.32 -19.75
C GLY A 703 14.42 -3.19 -20.78
N ASN A 704 15.50 -2.56 -21.26
CA ASN A 704 15.46 -1.50 -22.24
C ASN A 704 15.79 -2.03 -23.65
N PRO A 705 15.16 -1.50 -24.73
CA PRO A 705 15.57 -1.78 -26.10
C PRO A 705 17.08 -1.56 -26.26
N ALA A 706 17.73 -2.51 -26.92
CA ALA A 706 19.18 -2.52 -27.05
C ALA A 706 19.62 -2.74 -28.50
N TYR A 707 20.82 -2.26 -28.80
CA TYR A 707 21.41 -2.35 -30.12
C TYR A 707 22.85 -2.84 -30.04
N LEU A 708 23.22 -3.70 -30.98
CA LEU A 708 24.58 -4.12 -31.23
C LEU A 708 25.24 -3.10 -32.17
N TYR A 709 26.36 -2.54 -31.74
CA TYR A 709 27.19 -1.65 -32.51
C TYR A 709 28.46 -2.38 -32.95
N THR A 710 28.73 -2.40 -34.26
CA THR A 710 29.90 -3.06 -34.85
C THR A 710 30.77 -2.06 -35.59
N THR A 711 32.04 -1.93 -35.20
CA THR A 711 33.02 -1.05 -35.86
C THR A 711 33.32 -1.53 -37.27
N THR A 712 33.22 -0.65 -38.28
CA THR A 712 33.32 -1.04 -39.70
C THR A 712 34.73 -1.04 -40.26
N ALA A 713 35.65 -0.21 -39.74
CA ALA A 713 37.03 -0.12 -40.20
C ALA A 713 38.01 0.11 -39.03
N SER A 714 39.21 -0.50 -39.13
CA SER A 714 40.26 -0.36 -38.12
C SER A 714 40.93 1.03 -38.15
N GLY A 715 41.55 1.44 -37.04
CA GLY A 715 42.35 2.66 -36.93
C GLY A 715 41.55 3.94 -36.60
N THR A 716 40.22 3.87 -36.56
CA THR A 716 39.34 4.95 -36.07
C THR A 716 38.18 4.32 -35.32
N SER A 717 37.83 4.83 -34.14
CA SER A 717 36.72 4.26 -33.36
C SER A 717 35.38 4.43 -34.07
N GLY A 718 34.55 3.38 -34.04
CA GLY A 718 33.12 3.50 -34.37
C GLY A 718 32.42 4.34 -33.30
N SER A 719 31.59 5.29 -33.70
CA SER A 719 30.95 6.22 -32.75
C SER A 719 29.50 6.54 -33.12
N THR A 720 28.73 6.79 -32.07
CA THR A 720 27.33 7.22 -32.13
C THR A 720 27.09 8.29 -31.07
N GLY A 721 26.20 9.24 -31.35
CA GLY A 721 25.85 10.28 -30.39
C GLY A 721 24.48 10.88 -30.69
N GLY A 722 23.87 11.45 -29.65
CA GLY A 722 22.60 12.16 -29.75
C GLY A 722 22.72 13.52 -30.44
N VAL A 723 21.58 14.21 -30.57
CA VAL A 723 21.53 15.62 -30.99
C VAL A 723 22.05 16.52 -29.87
N LEU A 724 22.63 17.68 -30.22
CA LEU A 724 23.03 18.71 -29.26
C LEU A 724 21.81 19.31 -28.55
N GLN A 725 21.90 19.48 -27.23
CA GLN A 725 20.87 20.02 -26.35
C GLN A 725 21.41 21.25 -25.63
N ALA A 726 20.60 22.29 -25.42
CA ALA A 726 21.04 23.45 -24.64
C ALA A 726 21.29 23.05 -23.18
N VAL A 727 22.35 23.60 -22.59
CA VAL A 727 22.66 23.52 -21.16
C VAL A 727 22.94 24.91 -20.62
N ASP A 728 22.39 25.19 -19.45
CA ASP A 728 22.55 26.46 -18.74
C ASP A 728 23.83 26.48 -17.86
N PRO A 729 24.30 27.66 -17.42
CA PRO A 729 25.43 27.76 -16.52
C PRO A 729 25.18 27.02 -15.20
N ASN A 730 26.14 26.19 -14.80
CA ASN A 730 26.17 25.30 -13.64
C ASN A 730 25.19 24.13 -13.66
N GLU A 731 24.51 23.90 -14.78
CA GLU A 731 23.62 22.75 -14.96
C GLU A 731 24.42 21.44 -15.05
N MET A 732 23.84 20.37 -14.51
CA MET A 732 24.40 19.03 -14.63
C MET A 732 23.76 18.30 -15.80
N PHE A 733 24.58 17.90 -16.75
CA PHE A 733 24.20 16.94 -17.78
C PHE A 733 24.55 15.55 -17.27
N VAL A 734 23.54 14.72 -17.07
CA VAL A 734 23.67 13.34 -16.64
C VAL A 734 23.40 12.45 -17.84
N PHE A 735 24.30 11.52 -18.08
CA PHE A 735 24.24 10.55 -19.15
C PHE A 735 24.38 9.15 -18.56
N GLU A 736 23.33 8.35 -18.70
CA GLU A 736 23.33 6.96 -18.29
C GLU A 736 23.11 6.02 -19.45
N ILE A 737 23.82 4.89 -19.41
CA ILE A 737 23.67 3.83 -20.40
C ILE A 737 24.02 2.47 -19.80
N THR A 738 23.30 1.44 -20.21
CA THR A 738 23.64 0.06 -19.89
C THR A 738 24.38 -0.58 -21.06
N LEU A 739 25.46 -1.30 -20.76
CA LEU A 739 26.38 -1.90 -21.74
C LEU A 739 26.63 -3.38 -21.47
N LYS A 740 26.91 -4.14 -22.53
CA LYS A 740 27.49 -5.51 -22.48
C LYS A 740 28.54 -5.67 -23.57
N ALA A 741 29.56 -6.49 -23.31
CA ALA A 741 30.49 -6.90 -24.36
C ALA A 741 29.74 -7.66 -25.46
N GLY A 742 29.94 -7.30 -26.73
CA GLY A 742 29.13 -7.80 -27.84
C GLY A 742 29.49 -9.20 -28.36
N GLY A 743 30.45 -9.89 -27.73
CA GLY A 743 30.82 -11.28 -28.05
C GLY A 743 31.31 -11.52 -29.49
N GLY A 744 31.69 -10.48 -30.22
CA GLY A 744 32.14 -10.55 -31.62
C GLY A 744 33.49 -11.26 -31.79
N THR A 745 33.93 -11.40 -33.05
CA THR A 745 35.16 -12.14 -33.44
C THR A 745 36.44 -11.68 -32.77
N THR A 746 36.50 -10.48 -32.20
CA THR A 746 37.67 -9.92 -31.49
C THR A 746 37.62 -10.10 -29.98
N GLY A 747 36.49 -10.51 -29.39
CA GLY A 747 36.35 -10.69 -27.94
C GLY A 747 36.50 -9.40 -27.12
N ASN A 748 36.22 -8.24 -27.72
CA ASN A 748 36.43 -6.95 -27.09
C ASN A 748 35.52 -6.73 -25.86
N THR A 749 36.12 -6.35 -24.74
CA THR A 749 35.46 -6.08 -23.45
C THR A 749 35.54 -4.60 -23.03
N ASN A 750 35.84 -3.71 -23.98
CA ASN A 750 36.08 -2.30 -23.74
C ASN A 750 35.08 -1.41 -24.50
N ALA A 751 34.78 -0.26 -23.91
CA ALA A 751 34.00 0.81 -24.52
C ALA A 751 34.52 2.17 -24.05
N ARG A 752 34.12 3.24 -24.73
CA ARG A 752 34.39 4.60 -24.28
C ARG A 752 33.15 5.46 -24.46
N LEU A 753 32.84 6.32 -23.50
CA LEU A 753 31.63 7.13 -23.52
C LEU A 753 31.84 8.45 -22.77
N GLY A 754 31.03 9.45 -23.07
CA GLY A 754 31.15 10.76 -22.42
C GLY A 754 30.08 11.75 -22.82
N ILE A 755 30.20 12.95 -22.26
CA ILE A 755 29.34 14.10 -22.56
C ILE A 755 30.16 15.17 -23.28
N TYR A 756 29.82 15.43 -24.54
CA TYR A 756 30.49 16.40 -25.39
C TYR A 756 29.70 17.70 -25.46
N GLY A 757 30.34 18.84 -25.16
CA GLY A 757 29.83 20.19 -25.36
C GLY A 757 30.34 20.78 -26.67
N ALA A 758 29.50 21.48 -27.41
CA ALA A 758 29.86 22.10 -28.69
C ALA A 758 30.94 23.18 -28.51
N THR A 759 30.87 23.94 -27.42
CA THR A 759 31.84 25.00 -27.11
C THR A 759 32.95 24.50 -26.19
N SER A 760 32.59 23.71 -25.17
CA SER A 760 33.51 23.27 -24.12
C SER A 760 34.18 21.92 -24.38
N ALA A 761 33.89 21.27 -25.52
CA ALA A 761 34.38 19.92 -25.86
C ALA A 761 34.13 18.92 -24.72
N TRP A 762 35.15 18.28 -24.14
CA TRP A 762 35.00 17.36 -23.00
C TRP A 762 35.02 18.05 -21.63
N GLY A 763 35.33 19.35 -21.54
CA GLY A 763 35.43 20.07 -20.26
C GLY A 763 36.66 19.73 -19.44
N ALA A 764 36.75 20.26 -18.22
CA ALA A 764 37.83 19.94 -17.29
C ALA A 764 37.54 18.63 -16.54
N ASN A 765 38.58 17.90 -16.12
CA ASN A 765 38.41 16.63 -15.41
C ASN A 765 37.57 16.78 -14.13
N ALA A 766 37.71 17.92 -13.44
CA ALA A 766 37.00 18.21 -12.19
C ALA A 766 35.50 18.47 -12.38
N ASP A 767 35.05 18.78 -13.59
CA ASP A 767 33.64 19.10 -13.88
C ASP A 767 32.80 17.84 -14.07
N SER A 768 33.40 16.66 -14.03
CA SER A 768 32.67 15.43 -14.30
C SER A 768 33.12 14.25 -13.49
N THR A 769 32.15 13.40 -13.20
CA THR A 769 32.34 12.12 -12.53
C THR A 769 31.70 11.03 -13.37
N ALA A 770 32.24 9.82 -13.26
CA ALA A 770 31.60 8.65 -13.81
C ALA A 770 31.59 7.54 -12.76
N THR A 771 30.50 6.81 -12.70
CA THR A 771 30.33 5.67 -11.79
C THR A 771 29.78 4.48 -12.56
N ILE A 772 30.30 3.29 -12.25
CA ILE A 772 29.61 2.05 -12.56
C ILE A 772 28.52 1.92 -11.49
N VAL A 773 27.28 2.13 -11.91
CA VAL A 773 26.10 2.06 -11.03
C VAL A 773 25.86 0.61 -10.62
N SER A 774 26.05 -0.31 -11.56
CA SER A 774 25.95 -1.75 -11.34
C SER A 774 26.72 -2.51 -12.42
N GLY A 775 27.09 -3.77 -12.13
CA GLY A 775 27.76 -4.65 -13.08
C GLY A 775 29.29 -4.64 -13.04
N PRO A 776 29.94 -5.52 -13.83
CA PRO A 776 31.39 -5.64 -13.88
C PRO A 776 32.02 -4.53 -14.74
N GLY A 777 33.24 -4.14 -14.42
CA GLY A 777 34.01 -3.23 -15.27
C GLY A 777 34.92 -2.32 -14.47
N THR A 778 35.70 -1.52 -15.17
CA THR A 778 36.58 -0.53 -14.55
C THR A 778 36.52 0.75 -15.35
N LEU A 779 36.20 1.86 -14.68
CA LEU A 779 36.19 3.19 -15.28
C LEU A 779 37.56 3.86 -15.12
N THR A 780 38.07 4.41 -16.22
CA THR A 780 39.23 5.31 -16.20
C THR A 780 38.87 6.60 -16.93
N GLN A 781 39.07 7.75 -16.27
CA GLN A 781 38.83 9.05 -16.90
C GLN A 781 39.94 9.33 -17.91
N SER A 782 39.58 9.45 -19.20
CA SER A 782 40.54 9.68 -20.27
C SER A 782 40.85 11.19 -20.41
N SER A 783 39.80 12.01 -20.45
CA SER A 783 39.90 13.47 -20.59
C SER A 783 38.55 14.13 -20.35
N GLY A 784 38.48 15.12 -19.46
CA GLY A 784 37.22 15.81 -19.13
C GLY A 784 36.14 14.80 -18.78
N SER A 785 35.00 14.89 -19.46
CA SER A 785 33.85 13.99 -19.30
C SER A 785 33.87 12.76 -20.21
N LEU A 786 35.04 12.38 -20.74
CA LEU A 786 35.25 11.17 -21.54
C LEU A 786 35.90 10.09 -20.68
N PHE A 787 35.29 8.91 -20.64
CA PHE A 787 35.71 7.79 -19.80
C PHE A 787 35.87 6.51 -20.63
N ASP A 788 36.95 5.78 -20.39
CA ASP A 788 37.16 4.41 -20.85
C ASP A 788 36.55 3.44 -19.84
N ILE A 789 35.83 2.44 -20.33
CA ILE A 789 35.41 1.27 -19.57
C ILE A 789 36.16 0.05 -20.11
N THR A 790 36.76 -0.73 -19.22
CA THR A 790 37.35 -2.03 -19.54
C THR A 790 36.69 -3.13 -18.72
N ASN A 791 36.91 -4.40 -19.10
CA ASN A 791 36.42 -5.59 -18.39
C ASN A 791 34.88 -5.72 -18.36
N LEU A 792 34.19 -5.25 -19.41
CA LEU A 792 32.76 -5.52 -19.60
C LEU A 792 32.52 -7.02 -19.79
N SER A 793 31.41 -7.52 -19.24
CA SER A 793 31.01 -8.92 -19.39
C SER A 793 30.10 -9.11 -20.61
N ALA A 794 30.24 -10.26 -21.27
CA ALA A 794 29.32 -10.69 -22.32
C ALA A 794 27.99 -11.22 -21.73
N THR A 795 27.99 -11.64 -20.46
CA THR A 795 26.84 -12.24 -19.79
C THR A 795 26.19 -11.30 -18.78
N THR A 796 26.97 -10.43 -18.14
CA THR A 796 26.50 -9.49 -17.10
C THR A 796 26.51 -8.06 -17.62
N GLU A 797 25.41 -7.35 -17.43
CA GLU A 797 25.24 -5.95 -17.82
C GLU A 797 26.04 -5.01 -16.93
N THR A 798 26.51 -3.91 -17.50
CA THR A 798 27.22 -2.83 -16.80
C THR A 798 26.48 -1.53 -17.02
N ARG A 799 25.91 -0.96 -15.97
CA ARG A 799 25.25 0.34 -16.02
C ARG A 799 26.25 1.41 -15.61
N VAL A 800 26.43 2.42 -16.46
CA VAL A 800 27.36 3.51 -16.23
C VAL A 800 26.60 4.83 -16.24
N ARG A 801 26.90 5.67 -15.25
CA ARG A 801 26.44 7.05 -15.13
C ARG A 801 27.62 7.98 -15.28
N ILE A 802 27.50 8.96 -16.17
CA ILE A 802 28.41 10.08 -16.32
C ILE A 802 27.64 11.33 -15.96
N VAL A 803 28.23 12.16 -15.11
CA VAL A 803 27.67 13.43 -14.69
C VAL A 803 28.66 14.49 -15.06
N ARG A 804 28.22 15.55 -15.74
CA ARG A 804 29.06 16.69 -16.11
C ARG A 804 28.38 18.00 -15.74
N ARG A 805 29.08 18.84 -14.99
CA ARG A 805 28.71 20.24 -14.76
C ARG A 805 29.17 21.09 -15.94
N PHE A 806 28.30 21.98 -16.42
CA PHE A 806 28.69 23.00 -17.39
C PHE A 806 28.96 24.31 -16.66
N ALA A 807 30.19 24.83 -16.66
CA ALA A 807 30.50 26.07 -15.93
C ALA A 807 29.82 27.33 -16.52
N VAL A 808 29.44 27.26 -17.79
CA VAL A 808 28.76 28.32 -18.57
C VAL A 808 27.74 27.66 -19.50
N ALA A 809 26.82 28.45 -20.03
CA ALA A 809 25.86 27.96 -21.02
C ALA A 809 26.58 27.35 -22.23
N ASP A 810 26.10 26.21 -22.71
CA ASP A 810 26.65 25.48 -23.85
C ASP A 810 25.54 24.72 -24.58
N THR A 811 25.89 23.94 -25.61
CA THR A 811 25.04 22.87 -26.10
C THR A 811 25.79 21.55 -26.01
N ALA A 812 25.18 20.51 -25.45
CA ALA A 812 25.84 19.27 -25.09
C ALA A 812 25.10 18.02 -25.58
N ARG A 813 25.80 16.89 -25.68
CA ARG A 813 25.24 15.60 -26.07
C ARG A 813 25.99 14.42 -25.44
N PRO A 814 25.34 13.27 -25.24
CA PRO A 814 26.04 12.03 -24.95
C PRO A 814 26.72 11.49 -26.22
N GLN A 815 27.83 10.78 -26.03
CA GLN A 815 28.53 10.11 -27.11
C GLN A 815 29.10 8.77 -26.64
N LEU A 816 28.92 7.73 -27.45
CA LEU A 816 29.44 6.38 -27.25
C LEU A 816 30.39 6.03 -28.39
N TYR A 817 31.49 5.40 -28.04
CA TYR A 817 32.46 4.79 -28.95
C TYR A 817 32.43 3.27 -28.76
N ALA A 818 32.12 2.56 -29.84
CA ALA A 818 32.08 1.11 -29.88
C ALA A 818 33.50 0.54 -29.99
N GLY A 819 33.85 -0.37 -29.08
CA GLY A 819 35.12 -1.10 -29.10
C GLY A 819 36.33 -0.36 -28.53
N ASN A 820 37.54 -0.75 -28.97
CA ASN A 820 38.79 -0.17 -28.51
C ASN A 820 38.94 1.28 -29.00
N SER A 821 39.47 2.16 -28.14
CA SER A 821 39.43 3.60 -28.37
C SER A 821 40.62 4.14 -29.18
N GLY A 822 40.36 5.18 -29.98
CA GLY A 822 41.36 5.88 -30.78
C GLY A 822 41.95 5.04 -31.92
N THR A 823 43.26 5.10 -32.11
CA THR A 823 44.00 4.33 -33.13
C THR A 823 44.05 2.83 -32.85
N GLY A 824 43.56 2.38 -31.68
CA GLY A 824 43.47 0.97 -31.29
C GLY A 824 42.17 0.26 -31.72
N ALA A 825 41.25 0.96 -32.38
CA ALA A 825 40.00 0.37 -32.88
C ALA A 825 40.25 -0.68 -33.97
N VAL A 826 39.60 -1.84 -33.86
CA VAL A 826 39.70 -2.93 -34.84
C VAL A 826 38.35 -3.14 -35.53
N ALA A 827 38.36 -3.36 -36.85
CA ALA A 827 37.16 -3.74 -37.59
C ALA A 827 36.55 -5.03 -37.01
N GLY A 828 35.25 -5.01 -36.74
CA GLY A 828 34.53 -6.12 -36.10
C GLY A 828 34.46 -6.05 -34.57
N ASP A 829 35.04 -5.04 -33.93
CA ASP A 829 34.80 -4.77 -32.51
C ASP A 829 33.32 -4.49 -32.25
N THR A 830 32.77 -5.10 -31.20
CA THR A 830 31.34 -5.00 -30.87
C THR A 830 31.05 -4.57 -29.44
N ILE A 831 29.98 -3.78 -29.28
CA ILE A 831 29.38 -3.48 -27.99
C ILE A 831 27.85 -3.52 -28.11
N ILE A 832 27.16 -4.05 -27.10
CA ILE A 832 25.70 -3.94 -26.98
C ILE A 832 25.40 -2.81 -26.01
N ALA A 833 24.55 -1.88 -26.41
CA ALA A 833 24.15 -0.75 -25.59
C ALA A 833 22.62 -0.56 -25.61
N SER A 834 22.05 -0.22 -24.46
CA SER A 834 20.64 0.17 -24.34
C SER A 834 20.40 1.54 -24.96
N ALA A 835 19.12 1.92 -25.10
CA ALA A 835 18.75 3.34 -25.15
C ALA A 835 19.42 4.09 -23.97
N PRO A 836 20.10 5.23 -24.23
CA PRO A 836 20.70 6.03 -23.18
C PRO A 836 19.66 6.93 -22.52
N SER A 837 19.75 7.11 -21.21
CA SER A 837 19.02 8.15 -20.52
C SER A 837 19.88 9.41 -20.45
N VAL A 838 19.31 10.54 -20.84
CA VAL A 838 19.94 11.85 -20.79
C VAL A 838 19.07 12.76 -19.93
N GLU A 839 19.67 13.32 -18.91
CA GLU A 839 19.01 14.18 -17.93
C GLU A 839 19.76 15.50 -17.82
N LEU A 840 19.00 16.60 -17.87
CA LEU A 840 19.45 17.91 -17.45
C LEU A 840 18.87 18.14 -16.06
N SER A 841 19.74 18.28 -15.06
CA SER A 841 19.34 18.22 -13.66
C SER A 841 19.67 19.50 -12.91
N PRO A 842 18.69 20.09 -12.19
CA PRO A 842 18.96 20.76 -10.93
C PRO A 842 19.35 19.69 -9.90
N GLY A 843 20.63 19.62 -9.50
CA GLY A 843 21.12 18.52 -8.67
C GLY A 843 20.47 18.41 -7.29
N HIS A 844 20.43 17.19 -6.75
CA HIS A 844 20.08 16.90 -5.35
C HIS A 844 21.22 16.17 -4.64
N LEU A 845 21.48 16.48 -3.37
CA LEU A 845 22.47 15.77 -2.54
C LEU A 845 21.80 15.19 -1.30
N TYR A 846 22.15 13.94 -0.96
CA TYR A 846 21.58 13.17 0.14
C TYR A 846 22.66 12.75 1.15
N ASP A 847 22.30 12.66 2.42
CA ASP A 847 23.22 12.17 3.46
C ASP A 847 23.34 10.64 3.47
N LYS A 848 24.27 10.12 4.29
CA LYS A 848 24.52 8.68 4.50
C LYS A 848 23.30 7.89 5.00
N LEU A 849 22.28 8.57 5.52
CA LEU A 849 21.03 7.96 5.97
C LEU A 849 19.94 7.99 4.87
N GLY A 850 20.23 8.57 3.70
CA GLY A 850 19.33 8.66 2.56
C GLY A 850 18.40 9.87 2.60
N ARG A 851 18.65 10.88 3.44
CA ARG A 851 17.78 12.06 3.58
C ARG A 851 18.24 13.18 2.64
N LEU A 852 17.31 13.87 1.97
CA LEU A 852 17.59 14.97 1.05
C LEU A 852 18.16 16.18 1.80
N ARG A 853 19.40 16.59 1.50
CA ARG A 853 20.08 17.70 2.20
C ARG A 853 20.23 18.95 1.35
N VAL A 854 20.38 18.82 0.04
CA VAL A 854 20.65 19.96 -0.86
C VAL A 854 19.83 19.82 -2.14
N VAL A 855 19.26 20.93 -2.60
CA VAL A 855 18.51 21.07 -3.87
C VAL A 855 19.09 22.25 -4.63
N PHE A 856 19.54 22.06 -5.86
CA PHE A 856 19.93 23.17 -6.75
C PHE A 856 18.73 23.65 -7.57
N ASP A 857 18.63 24.95 -7.85
CA ASP A 857 17.69 25.48 -8.83
C ASP A 857 18.30 25.51 -10.26
N HIS A 858 17.48 25.85 -11.26
CA HIS A 858 17.90 25.98 -12.67
C HIS A 858 18.95 27.08 -12.92
N SER A 859 19.19 27.95 -11.94
CA SER A 859 20.25 28.97 -11.98
C SER A 859 21.51 28.55 -11.20
N GLY A 860 21.53 27.31 -10.68
CA GLY A 860 22.65 26.72 -9.93
C GLY A 860 22.71 27.13 -8.45
N ASN A 861 21.69 27.77 -7.90
CA ASN A 861 21.68 28.16 -6.49
C ASN A 861 21.19 27.00 -5.60
N ALA A 862 21.86 26.77 -4.47
CA ALA A 862 21.57 25.66 -3.56
C ALA A 862 20.62 26.08 -2.43
N SER A 863 19.53 25.34 -2.23
CA SER A 863 18.74 25.34 -1.00
C SER A 863 19.00 24.08 -0.18
N TYR A 864 18.79 24.15 1.13
CA TYR A 864 19.25 23.13 2.06
C TYR A 864 18.15 22.70 3.03
N ALA A 865 18.21 21.45 3.47
CA ALA A 865 17.37 20.91 4.52
C ALA A 865 18.22 20.33 5.67
N LEU A 866 17.78 20.59 6.90
CA LEU A 866 18.37 20.06 8.13
C LEU A 866 17.41 19.09 8.79
N TYR A 867 17.97 18.09 9.47
CA TYR A 867 17.18 17.07 10.16
C TYR A 867 17.70 16.85 11.59
N ASP A 868 16.81 16.46 12.49
CA ASP A 868 17.19 15.98 13.82
C ASP A 868 17.55 14.48 13.85
N GLY A 869 17.85 13.97 15.05
CA GLY A 869 18.18 12.56 15.28
C GLY A 869 17.01 11.60 15.06
N ALA A 870 15.76 12.11 15.06
CA ALA A 870 14.56 11.36 14.71
C ALA A 870 14.22 11.44 13.21
N SER A 871 15.13 12.00 12.39
CA SER A 871 14.96 12.21 10.95
C SER A 871 13.81 13.13 10.53
N ARG A 872 13.46 14.09 11.39
CA ARG A 872 12.45 15.12 11.11
C ARG A 872 13.13 16.38 10.59
N LYS A 873 12.51 17.06 9.62
CA LYS A 873 13.07 18.27 9.01
C LYS A 873 13.00 19.45 9.99
N THR A 874 14.12 19.84 10.58
CA THR A 874 14.19 20.96 11.55
C THR A 874 14.53 22.30 10.94
N GLY A 875 15.03 22.33 9.69
CA GLY A 875 15.37 23.57 9.01
C GLY A 875 15.23 23.51 7.49
N ALA A 876 14.83 24.62 6.88
CA ALA A 876 14.90 24.88 5.45
C ALA A 876 15.65 26.18 5.20
N ILE A 877 16.63 26.16 4.32
CA ILE A 877 17.48 27.32 4.03
C ILE A 877 17.42 27.58 2.52
N ALA A 878 16.99 28.77 2.14
CA ALA A 878 16.97 29.19 0.75
C ALA A 878 18.38 29.49 0.23
N ALA A 879 18.53 29.53 -1.09
CA ALA A 879 19.74 29.92 -1.80
C ALA A 879 20.40 31.21 -1.31
N ASP A 880 19.57 32.17 -0.91
CA ASP A 880 20.01 33.48 -0.48
C ASP A 880 20.37 33.53 1.02
N GLY A 881 20.31 32.38 1.71
CA GLY A 881 20.62 32.21 3.13
C GLY A 881 19.45 32.44 4.08
N SER A 882 18.24 32.71 3.58
CA SER A 882 17.04 32.84 4.42
C SER A 882 16.71 31.52 5.11
N LEU A 883 16.58 31.51 6.44
CA LEU A 883 16.33 30.31 7.26
C LEU A 883 14.90 30.28 7.79
N VAL A 884 14.26 29.13 7.61
CA VAL A 884 13.03 28.73 8.29
C VAL A 884 13.33 27.53 9.20
N GLU A 885 13.07 27.67 10.50
CA GLU A 885 13.15 26.59 11.49
C GLU A 885 11.77 26.02 11.78
N TYR A 886 11.68 24.69 11.86
CA TYR A 886 10.49 23.97 12.28
C TYR A 886 10.71 23.40 13.68
N LYS A 887 9.84 23.77 14.61
CA LYS A 887 9.84 23.29 15.98
C LYS A 887 8.68 22.33 16.16
N TYR A 888 8.98 21.17 16.69
CA TYR A 888 8.02 20.09 16.86
C TYR A 888 7.62 19.94 18.32
N ASP A 889 6.36 19.59 18.54
CA ASP A 889 5.92 19.10 19.84
C ASP A 889 6.27 17.62 20.05
N THR A 890 5.75 17.11 21.15
CA THR A 890 5.86 15.72 21.56
C THR A 890 4.96 14.78 20.74
N GLY A 891 3.97 15.28 20.02
CA GLY A 891 3.08 14.54 19.11
C GLY A 891 3.59 14.47 17.67
N ASN A 892 4.80 14.98 17.43
CA ASN A 892 5.42 15.06 16.11
C ASN A 892 4.76 16.08 15.15
N HIS A 893 3.99 17.02 15.69
CA HIS A 893 3.40 18.12 14.94
C HIS A 893 4.29 19.36 14.99
N VAL A 894 4.24 20.19 13.95
CA VAL A 894 5.01 21.44 13.89
C VAL A 894 4.28 22.53 14.68
N VAL A 895 4.66 22.76 15.93
CA VAL A 895 4.03 23.78 16.79
C VAL A 895 4.50 25.20 16.52
N ALA A 896 5.68 25.37 15.97
CA ALA A 896 6.15 26.69 15.55
C ALA A 896 6.99 26.60 14.28
N THR A 897 6.80 27.59 13.42
CA THR A 897 7.68 27.87 12.30
C THR A 897 8.28 29.25 12.51
N VAL A 898 9.60 29.34 12.55
CA VAL A 898 10.32 30.60 12.77
C VAL A 898 11.07 30.95 11.50
N LYS A 899 10.78 32.10 10.92
CA LYS A 899 11.54 32.66 9.79
C LYS A 899 12.42 33.77 10.32
N TYR A 900 13.73 33.51 10.35
CA TYR A 900 14.70 34.44 10.90
C TYR A 900 14.95 35.59 9.93
N ALA A 901 15.00 36.82 10.45
CA ALA A 901 15.40 38.00 9.69
C ALA A 901 16.90 37.97 9.36
N THR A 902 17.69 37.36 10.26
CA THR A 902 19.12 37.19 10.07
C THR A 902 19.40 35.97 9.18
N ARG A 903 20.14 36.17 8.09
CA ARG A 903 20.51 35.11 7.14
C ARG A 903 21.62 34.21 7.69
N VAL A 904 21.62 32.96 7.27
CA VAL A 904 22.71 32.00 7.49
C VAL A 904 23.97 32.51 6.80
N THR A 905 25.13 32.37 7.47
CA THR A 905 26.40 32.88 6.95
C THR A 905 26.86 32.11 5.71
N ALA A 906 27.57 32.78 4.80
CA ALA A 906 28.11 32.15 3.59
C ALA A 906 29.04 30.96 3.89
N ALA A 907 29.75 30.98 5.03
CA ALA A 907 30.58 29.86 5.49
C ALA A 907 29.73 28.62 5.82
N ASN A 908 28.60 28.81 6.50
CA ASN A 908 27.68 27.72 6.82
C ASN A 908 26.99 27.18 5.56
N LEU A 909 26.57 28.06 4.63
CA LEU A 909 26.00 27.61 3.34
C LEU A 909 27.01 26.77 2.54
N THR A 910 28.29 27.17 2.55
CA THR A 910 29.36 26.40 1.90
C THR A 910 29.54 25.03 2.57
N ALA A 911 29.53 24.97 3.90
CA ALA A 911 29.67 23.72 4.64
C ALA A 911 28.47 22.77 4.45
N LEU A 912 27.27 23.31 4.23
CA LEU A 912 26.06 22.54 3.97
C LEU A 912 26.00 21.91 2.56
N LEU A 913 26.93 22.26 1.66
CA LEU A 913 27.10 21.56 0.39
C LEU A 913 27.64 20.15 0.56
N ASP A 914 28.30 19.84 1.68
CA ASP A 914 28.56 18.45 2.06
C ASP A 914 27.30 17.89 2.74
N PRO A 915 26.54 16.98 2.08
CA PRO A 915 25.32 16.44 2.66
C PRO A 915 25.58 15.59 3.92
N ASN A 916 26.82 15.15 4.18
CA ASN A 916 27.18 14.38 5.36
C ASN A 916 27.65 15.24 6.54
N THR A 917 27.57 16.56 6.41
CA THR A 917 27.96 17.46 7.49
C THR A 917 27.13 17.23 8.76
N ALA A 918 27.81 17.34 9.91
CA ALA A 918 27.21 17.23 11.24
C ALA A 918 26.42 18.47 11.66
N LEU A 919 26.48 19.56 10.87
CA LEU A 919 25.76 20.80 11.16
C LEU A 919 24.24 20.54 11.20
N GLY A 920 23.66 20.76 12.37
CA GLY A 920 22.21 20.75 12.61
C GLY A 920 21.66 22.15 12.84
N ILE A 921 20.36 22.23 13.12
CA ILE A 921 19.68 23.51 13.35
C ILE A 921 20.31 24.30 14.51
N ALA A 922 20.78 23.61 15.55
CA ALA A 922 21.40 24.25 16.71
C ALA A 922 22.72 24.96 16.38
N ASP A 923 23.46 24.51 15.37
CA ASP A 923 24.78 25.05 15.01
C ASP A 923 24.69 26.31 14.14
N ILE A 924 23.59 26.44 13.39
CA ILE A 924 23.42 27.52 12.40
C ILE A 924 22.34 28.53 12.78
N ARG A 925 21.60 28.30 13.88
CA ARG A 925 20.52 29.17 14.34
C ARG A 925 21.07 30.58 14.63
N PRO A 926 20.54 31.63 13.97
CA PRO A 926 20.86 33.01 14.33
C PRO A 926 20.32 33.38 15.71
N ALA A 927 20.84 34.45 16.31
CA ALA A 927 20.25 35.02 17.51
C ALA A 927 18.88 35.64 17.19
N ASP A 928 17.92 35.46 18.09
CA ASP A 928 16.57 36.00 17.94
C ASP A 928 16.59 37.53 17.83
N THR A 929 15.78 38.06 16.92
CA THR A 929 15.61 39.50 16.71
C THR A 929 14.12 39.87 16.71
N ALA A 930 13.81 41.14 16.96
CA ALA A 930 12.43 41.65 16.89
C ALA A 930 11.83 41.61 15.47
N SER A 931 12.64 41.32 14.44
CA SER A 931 12.22 41.21 13.05
C SER A 931 11.94 39.77 12.62
N ASP A 932 12.13 38.78 13.49
CA ASP A 932 11.85 37.38 13.18
C ASP A 932 10.33 37.14 13.13
N GLU A 933 9.89 36.40 12.11
CA GLU A 933 8.48 36.07 11.91
C GLU A 933 8.19 34.71 12.54
N TRP A 934 7.34 34.72 13.56
CA TRP A 934 6.90 33.51 14.25
C TRP A 934 5.47 33.17 13.81
N ASN A 935 5.30 31.97 13.26
CA ASN A 935 4.00 31.37 13.07
C ASN A 935 3.83 30.21 14.04
N TRP A 936 2.73 30.22 14.80
CA TRP A 936 2.40 29.20 15.77
C TRP A 936 1.22 28.40 15.25
N ASN A 937 1.38 27.09 15.16
CA ASN A 937 0.25 26.22 14.88
C ASN A 937 -0.27 25.72 16.22
N VAL A 938 -1.50 26.10 16.50
CA VAL A 938 -2.29 25.53 17.59
C VAL A 938 -3.15 24.46 16.96
N TYR A 939 -2.78 23.21 17.18
CA TYR A 939 -3.58 22.08 16.71
C TYR A 939 -4.76 21.92 17.65
N ASP A 940 -5.97 22.03 17.09
CA ASP A 940 -7.17 21.47 17.70
C ASP A 940 -7.09 19.95 17.54
N THR A 941 -7.47 19.20 18.57
CA THR A 941 -7.39 17.73 18.59
C THR A 941 -8.75 17.12 18.77
#